data_AF-A0A3Q1LPP1-F1
#
_entry.id   AF-A0A3Q1LPP1-F1
#
_cell.length_a   1.000
_cell.length_b   1.000
_cell.length_c   1.000
_cell.angle_alpha   90.00
_cell.angle_beta   90.00
_cell.angle_gamma   90.00
#
_symmetry.space_group_name_H-M   'P 1'
#
loop_
_entity.id
_entity.type
_entity.pdbx_description
1 polymer ?
#
loop_
_entity_poly.entity_id
_entity_poly.type
_entity_poly.pdbx_seq_one_letter_code
_entity_poly.pdbx_strand_id
1 'polypeptide(L)'
;MAEEEGPTIELRQRKKPKSSENKESAKEEKINDTPVPERAPKYILFQRFAKIFIGCLAAVTSGMMYALYLSAYHERKFWFSNRQELEREITFQGDSAIYYSYYKDMLKAPSFERGVYELTHNNKTVSLKTINAVQQMSLYPELMASVLYQATGSSEIIEPVYFYIGIVFGLQGIYVTALFVTSWLMSGTWLAGMLTVAWFIINRFCYLLMSASTYTFMMVWEYSHYLLFLQAISLFLLDSFSLEQSDKVHEVYKIYIFSLFLGYLLQFENSALLVSPLLSLVVALMLAKCLQLNVKKGTFVAKIMKVINFYLVCTLTVTLNIIMKMFVPHKENGHMLKFLEVKFGLNMTKNFTMNWLLCQESLQAPSQDFFLRLTQSSLLPFYILVLIICFLSMIQVIFRRINDKSLKETVTLEDGRIGERPEIIYHVIHTILLGSLAMIIEGLKYLWTPYVCMLAAFGVCSPELWMTLFKWLRLRTVHPVLLALILSMAVPTIIGLSLWKEFFPRLMTELMELQEFYDPDTVELMTWIKRQAPVAAVFAGSPQLMGVIKLCTGWMVTSLPLYNDDDLLKRNENIYQIYSKRSAEDIYKILTSYKASYLIVEDAICNEVGTMRGCRVKDLLDIANGHVVCEEGDKLTYSKHGRFCHEVKINYSPYVNYFTRVYWNRSYFVYKINTVISFQS
;
A
#
# COMPACT_ATOMS: atom_id res chain seq x y z
N MET A 1 65.02 17.39 62.62
CA MET A 1 66.00 18.49 62.68
C MET A 1 66.43 18.72 61.24
N ALA A 2 65.67 19.49 60.45
CA ALA A 2 65.46 20.95 60.49
C ALA A 2 66.74 21.67 60.02
N GLU A 3 66.76 22.19 58.79
CA GLU A 3 66.48 23.61 58.38
C GLU A 3 67.84 24.19 57.90
N GLU A 4 68.01 25.12 56.96
CA GLU A 4 67.21 26.21 56.35
C GLU A 4 68.07 26.72 55.16
N GLU A 5 67.55 26.91 53.93
CA GLU A 5 67.00 28.15 53.30
C GLU A 5 67.97 28.84 52.29
N GLY A 6 67.38 29.41 51.21
CA GLY A 6 68.01 29.96 50.00
C GLY A 6 68.52 31.43 50.13
N PRO A 7 68.44 32.34 49.12
CA PRO A 7 67.68 32.32 47.84
C PRO A 7 68.39 32.85 46.54
N THR A 8 67.84 32.44 45.39
CA THR A 8 67.36 33.14 44.16
C THR A 8 67.91 34.49 43.61
N ILE A 9 68.13 34.56 42.27
CA ILE A 9 67.65 35.55 41.23
C ILE A 9 68.66 35.98 40.13
N GLU A 10 68.29 35.60 38.89
CA GLU A 10 68.32 36.22 37.54
C GLU A 10 69.45 37.09 36.89
N LEU A 11 69.53 36.87 35.55
CA LEU A 11 69.75 37.82 34.43
C LEU A 11 71.18 38.23 34.03
N ARG A 12 71.60 37.87 32.79
CA ARG A 12 71.57 38.76 31.59
C ARG A 12 72.67 38.49 30.52
N GLN A 13 72.19 38.10 29.34
CA GLN A 13 72.59 38.45 27.95
C GLN A 13 73.93 38.00 27.28
N ARG A 14 73.71 37.32 26.15
CA ARG A 14 74.55 37.17 24.94
C ARG A 14 75.00 38.52 24.35
N LYS A 15 76.28 38.57 23.92
CA LYS A 15 76.84 39.55 22.97
C LYS A 15 76.47 39.21 21.51
N LYS A 16 76.05 40.23 20.75
CA LYS A 16 76.20 40.39 19.28
C LYS A 16 77.12 41.60 19.05
N PRO A 17 77.83 41.69 17.91
CA PRO A 17 77.55 42.79 16.94
C PRO A 17 77.87 42.38 15.47
N LYS A 18 77.63 43.12 14.38
CA LYS A 18 76.69 44.14 13.87
C LYS A 18 77.20 44.53 12.46
N SER A 19 76.31 44.87 11.52
CA SER A 19 76.44 45.96 10.52
C SER A 19 75.02 46.23 9.96
N SER A 20 74.32 47.32 10.35
CA SER A 20 74.23 48.68 9.75
C SER A 20 73.68 48.67 8.31
N GLU A 21 72.58 49.36 7.92
CA GLU A 21 72.13 50.73 8.23
C GLU A 21 70.58 50.95 8.19
N ASN A 22 70.18 52.08 8.82
CA ASN A 22 68.92 52.86 8.97
C ASN A 22 68.03 53.07 7.70
N LYS A 23 66.74 53.51 7.68
CA LYS A 23 65.76 54.10 8.64
C LYS A 23 64.32 54.13 8.02
N GLU A 24 63.31 53.86 8.86
CA GLU A 24 61.94 54.44 9.01
C GLU A 24 60.99 54.76 7.82
N SER A 25 59.80 54.13 7.80
CA SER A 25 58.52 54.68 8.33
C SER A 25 57.30 53.83 7.91
N ALA A 26 56.26 53.81 8.75
CA ALA A 26 55.08 52.95 8.63
C ALA A 26 53.97 53.55 7.74
N LYS A 27 53.23 52.69 6.98
CA LYS A 27 51.75 52.68 6.86
C LYS A 27 51.19 51.68 5.84
N GLU A 28 50.04 51.11 6.23
CA GLU A 28 48.86 50.66 5.44
C GLU A 28 48.80 49.30 4.72
N GLU A 29 47.72 48.57 5.05
CA GLU A 29 47.18 47.37 4.40
C GLU A 29 46.89 47.56 2.90
N LYS A 30 47.09 46.50 2.09
CA LYS A 30 46.07 46.02 1.13
C LYS A 30 46.39 44.63 0.55
N ILE A 31 45.32 43.83 0.53
CA ILE A 31 45.14 42.50 -0.06
C ILE A 31 45.30 42.54 -1.59
N ASN A 32 45.94 41.52 -2.19
CA ASN A 32 45.53 40.87 -3.44
C ASN A 32 46.50 39.72 -3.82
N ASP A 33 46.12 38.47 -3.52
CA ASP A 33 46.63 37.28 -4.20
C ASP A 33 45.55 36.76 -5.16
N THR A 34 45.83 36.81 -6.46
CA THR A 34 45.12 36.02 -7.49
C THR A 34 45.95 34.78 -7.82
N PRO A 35 45.43 33.54 -7.70
CA PRO A 35 46.13 32.35 -8.16
C PRO A 35 45.87 32.10 -9.66
N VAL A 36 46.93 31.75 -10.38
CA VAL A 36 46.91 31.26 -11.77
C VAL A 36 46.44 29.79 -11.79
N PRO A 37 45.63 29.32 -12.76
CA PRO A 37 45.11 27.95 -12.78
C PRO A 37 46.08 26.97 -13.46
N GLU A 38 46.53 25.94 -12.73
CA GLU A 38 47.27 24.81 -13.30
C GLU A 38 46.37 23.91 -14.18
N ARG A 39 46.88 23.53 -15.36
CA ARG A 39 46.24 22.57 -16.28
C ARG A 39 46.32 21.15 -15.71
N ALA A 40 45.17 20.50 -15.51
CA ALA A 40 45.09 19.12 -15.04
C ALA A 40 45.66 18.09 -16.06
N PRO A 41 46.42 17.07 -15.63
CA PRO A 41 47.07 16.09 -16.51
C PRO A 41 46.11 15.12 -17.22
N LYS A 42 46.42 14.75 -18.48
CA LYS A 42 45.60 13.88 -19.37
C LYS A 42 45.19 12.53 -18.76
N TYR A 43 46.00 11.97 -17.86
CA TYR A 43 45.70 10.72 -17.14
C TYR A 43 44.47 10.85 -16.23
N ILE A 44 44.28 12.01 -15.59
CA ILE A 44 43.14 12.30 -14.72
C ILE A 44 41.85 12.41 -15.55
N LEU A 45 41.93 12.96 -16.77
CA LEU A 45 40.79 13.09 -17.67
C LEU A 45 40.28 11.72 -18.16
N PHE A 46 41.19 10.83 -18.56
CA PHE A 46 40.84 9.46 -18.98
C PHE A 46 40.25 8.64 -17.83
N GLN A 47 40.83 8.75 -16.64
CA GLN A 47 40.33 8.07 -15.45
C GLN A 47 38.94 8.59 -15.02
N ARG A 48 38.67 9.88 -15.22
CA ARG A 48 37.36 10.50 -14.97
C ARG A 48 36.33 10.07 -16.02
N PHE A 49 36.72 10.00 -17.30
CA PHE A 49 35.86 9.53 -18.38
C PHE A 49 35.50 8.05 -18.23
N ALA A 50 36.47 7.19 -17.90
CA ALA A 50 36.24 5.78 -17.62
C ALA A 50 35.32 5.56 -16.41
N LYS A 51 35.49 6.33 -15.33
CA LYS A 51 34.60 6.28 -14.16
C LYS A 51 33.16 6.69 -14.49
N ILE A 52 32.98 7.72 -15.33
CA ILE A 52 31.65 8.16 -15.78
C ILE A 52 31.03 7.12 -16.71
N PHE A 53 31.78 6.58 -17.66
CA PHE A 53 31.27 5.57 -18.58
C PHE A 53 30.84 4.29 -17.85
N ILE A 54 31.68 3.77 -16.95
CA ILE A 54 31.41 2.56 -16.18
C ILE A 54 30.21 2.75 -15.24
N GLY A 55 30.11 3.89 -14.55
CA GLY A 55 28.99 4.13 -13.66
C GLY A 55 27.66 4.34 -14.41
N CYS A 56 27.68 4.98 -15.60
CA CYS A 56 26.48 5.12 -16.43
C CYS A 56 26.00 3.76 -16.94
N LEU A 57 26.94 2.89 -17.35
CA LEU A 57 26.64 1.52 -17.75
C LEU A 57 26.01 0.74 -16.58
N ALA A 58 26.59 0.82 -15.38
CA ALA A 58 26.05 0.16 -14.18
C ALA A 58 24.67 0.67 -13.74
N ALA A 59 24.38 1.96 -13.94
CA ALA A 59 23.08 2.56 -13.63
C ALA A 59 21.97 2.04 -14.56
N VAL A 60 22.27 1.91 -15.86
CA VAL A 60 21.33 1.40 -16.86
C VAL A 60 21.13 -0.10 -16.69
N THR A 61 22.21 -0.88 -16.51
CA THR A 61 22.09 -2.33 -16.34
C THR A 61 21.32 -2.72 -15.08
N SER A 62 21.49 -2.00 -13.98
CA SER A 62 20.77 -2.27 -12.73
C SER A 62 19.26 -1.99 -12.82
N GLY A 63 18.85 -0.87 -13.42
CA GLY A 63 17.43 -0.58 -13.67
C GLY A 63 16.79 -1.55 -14.67
N MET A 64 17.52 -1.91 -15.72
CA MET A 64 17.06 -2.88 -16.73
C MET A 64 16.90 -4.28 -16.15
N MET A 65 17.82 -4.72 -15.29
CA MET A 65 17.74 -6.03 -14.62
C MET A 65 16.51 -6.13 -13.71
N TYR A 66 16.14 -5.05 -13.02
CA TYR A 66 14.94 -5.02 -12.18
C TYR A 66 13.64 -5.06 -13.00
N ALA A 67 13.57 -4.30 -14.10
CA ALA A 67 12.44 -4.36 -15.01
C ALA A 67 12.28 -5.76 -15.65
N LEU A 68 13.40 -6.40 -16.04
CA LEU A 68 13.40 -7.77 -16.57
C LEU A 68 12.97 -8.82 -15.53
N TYR A 69 13.37 -8.65 -14.27
CA TYR A 69 12.91 -9.52 -13.18
C TYR A 69 11.37 -9.48 -13.03
N LEU A 70 10.78 -8.27 -12.99
CA LEU A 70 9.34 -8.09 -12.91
C LEU A 70 8.61 -8.67 -14.13
N SER A 71 9.15 -8.43 -15.32
CA SER A 71 8.60 -8.99 -16.56
C SER A 71 8.65 -10.52 -16.58
N ALA A 72 9.75 -11.14 -16.14
CA ALA A 72 9.90 -12.59 -16.11
C ALA A 72 9.05 -13.25 -15.02
N TYR A 73 8.77 -12.54 -13.91
CA TYR A 73 7.81 -12.96 -12.90
C TYR A 73 6.38 -12.94 -13.45
N HIS A 74 6.00 -11.84 -14.10
CA HIS A 74 4.69 -11.71 -14.75
C HIS A 74 4.48 -12.77 -15.84
N GLU A 75 5.46 -12.96 -16.71
CA GLU A 75 5.41 -13.97 -17.78
C GLU A 75 5.24 -15.38 -17.21
N ARG A 76 5.96 -15.73 -16.14
CA ARG A 76 5.82 -17.03 -15.49
C ARG A 76 4.49 -17.21 -14.76
N LYS A 77 3.92 -16.14 -14.22
CA LYS A 77 2.64 -16.19 -13.49
C LYS A 77 1.43 -16.31 -14.42
N PHE A 78 1.47 -15.70 -15.59
CA PHE A 78 0.32 -15.58 -16.49
C PHE A 78 0.51 -16.24 -17.87
N TRP A 79 1.70 -16.74 -18.18
CA TRP A 79 2.13 -17.24 -19.49
C TRP A 79 1.68 -16.34 -20.64
N PHE A 80 1.95 -15.05 -20.44
CA PHE A 80 1.30 -13.98 -21.18
C PHE A 80 1.67 -13.97 -22.67
N SER A 81 2.88 -14.38 -23.04
CA SER A 81 3.37 -14.36 -24.43
C SER A 81 2.73 -15.41 -25.36
N ASN A 82 2.33 -16.58 -24.84
CA ASN A 82 1.80 -17.68 -25.65
C ASN A 82 0.27 -17.65 -25.81
N ARG A 83 -0.42 -16.69 -25.18
CA ARG A 83 -1.89 -16.61 -25.16
C ARG A 83 -2.46 -15.76 -26.27
N GLN A 84 -3.64 -16.15 -26.76
CA GLN A 84 -4.39 -15.32 -27.70
C GLN A 84 -4.84 -14.01 -27.04
N GLU A 85 -5.09 -12.96 -27.82
CA GLU A 85 -5.45 -11.63 -27.31
C GLU A 85 -6.64 -11.67 -26.33
N LEU A 86 -7.69 -12.43 -26.66
CA LEU A 86 -8.85 -12.60 -25.77
C LEU A 86 -8.49 -13.28 -24.45
N GLU A 87 -7.64 -14.30 -24.48
CA GLU A 87 -7.21 -15.03 -23.27
C GLU A 87 -6.31 -14.17 -22.38
N ARG A 88 -5.55 -13.24 -22.97
CA ARG A 88 -4.78 -12.24 -22.23
C ARG A 88 -5.68 -11.22 -21.55
N GLU A 89 -6.73 -10.76 -22.23
CA GLU A 89 -7.67 -9.79 -21.63
C GLU A 89 -8.42 -10.36 -20.43
N ILE A 90 -8.77 -11.66 -20.46
CA ILE A 90 -9.46 -12.34 -19.34
C ILE A 90 -8.58 -12.41 -18.08
N THR A 91 -7.26 -12.23 -18.19
CA THR A 91 -6.36 -12.17 -17.00
C THR A 91 -6.60 -10.92 -16.16
N PHE A 92 -7.12 -9.83 -16.75
CA PHE A 92 -7.55 -8.67 -16.00
C PHE A 92 -8.92 -8.97 -15.38
N GLN A 93 -8.95 -9.20 -14.06
CA GLN A 93 -10.18 -9.49 -13.32
C GLN A 93 -10.66 -8.31 -12.49
N GLY A 94 -11.97 -8.27 -12.25
CA GLY A 94 -12.61 -7.26 -11.42
C GLY A 94 -12.34 -5.84 -11.93
N ASP A 95 -11.82 -4.99 -11.05
CA ASP A 95 -11.64 -3.56 -11.33
C ASP A 95 -10.56 -3.32 -12.40
N SER A 96 -9.48 -4.11 -12.39
CA SER A 96 -8.37 -3.99 -13.36
C SER A 96 -8.81 -4.14 -14.82
N ALA A 97 -9.87 -4.92 -15.06
CA ALA A 97 -10.45 -5.09 -16.38
C ALA A 97 -11.03 -3.78 -16.92
N ILE A 98 -11.65 -3.00 -16.04
CA ILE A 98 -12.31 -1.74 -16.38
C ILE A 98 -11.28 -0.65 -16.68
N TYR A 99 -10.21 -0.55 -15.88
CA TYR A 99 -9.08 0.36 -16.15
C TYR A 99 -8.48 0.09 -17.53
N TYR A 100 -8.18 -1.17 -17.83
CA TYR A 100 -7.65 -1.53 -19.14
C TYR A 100 -8.66 -1.30 -20.28
N SER A 101 -9.96 -1.48 -20.03
CA SER A 101 -11.00 -1.17 -21.01
C SER A 101 -11.03 0.33 -21.38
N TYR A 102 -10.87 1.23 -20.41
CA TYR A 102 -10.85 2.67 -20.67
C TYR A 102 -9.56 3.12 -21.34
N TYR A 103 -8.42 2.49 -21.01
CA TYR A 103 -7.19 2.66 -21.78
C TYR A 103 -7.40 2.29 -23.26
N LYS A 104 -8.05 1.16 -23.55
CA LYS A 104 -8.40 0.79 -24.95
C LYS A 104 -9.34 1.79 -25.61
N ASP A 105 -10.32 2.31 -24.88
CA ASP A 105 -11.25 3.33 -25.41
C ASP A 105 -10.50 4.63 -25.76
N MET A 106 -9.53 5.04 -24.94
CA MET A 106 -8.65 6.18 -25.25
C MET A 106 -7.82 5.97 -26.51
N LEU A 107 -7.30 4.75 -26.72
CA LEU A 107 -6.53 4.43 -27.92
C LEU A 107 -7.37 4.41 -29.20
N LYS A 108 -8.67 4.12 -29.09
CA LYS A 108 -9.62 4.14 -30.22
C LYS A 108 -10.18 5.53 -30.51
N ALA A 109 -10.05 6.47 -29.58
CA ALA A 109 -10.58 7.81 -29.74
C ALA A 109 -9.83 8.57 -30.86
N PRO A 110 -10.54 9.39 -31.67
CA PRO A 110 -9.92 10.12 -32.78
C PRO A 110 -8.95 11.22 -32.32
N SER A 111 -9.10 11.70 -31.09
CA SER A 111 -8.16 12.63 -30.44
C SER A 111 -8.17 12.44 -28.93
N PHE A 112 -7.08 12.84 -28.27
CA PHE A 112 -6.93 12.72 -26.82
C PHE A 112 -8.02 13.51 -26.07
N GLU A 113 -8.26 14.77 -26.45
CA GLU A 113 -9.30 15.62 -25.85
C GLU A 113 -10.70 14.99 -25.99
N ARG A 114 -10.98 14.42 -27.17
CA ARG A 114 -12.25 13.73 -27.41
C ARG A 114 -12.37 12.47 -26.55
N GLY A 115 -11.29 11.71 -26.40
CA GLY A 115 -11.25 10.52 -25.52
C GLY A 115 -11.53 10.88 -24.06
N VAL A 116 -10.87 11.92 -23.53
CA VAL A 116 -11.11 12.41 -22.16
C VAL A 116 -12.55 12.89 -21.98
N TYR A 117 -13.11 13.59 -22.96
CA TYR A 117 -14.51 14.02 -22.96
C TYR A 117 -15.48 12.81 -22.94
N GLU A 118 -15.23 11.79 -23.76
CA GLU A 118 -16.06 10.58 -23.81
C GLU A 118 -15.96 9.73 -22.52
N LEU A 119 -14.82 9.73 -21.84
CA LEU A 119 -14.65 9.08 -20.54
C LEU A 119 -15.27 9.87 -19.38
N THR A 120 -15.25 11.21 -19.42
CA THR A 120 -15.91 12.05 -18.41
C THR A 120 -17.43 12.05 -18.54
N HIS A 121 -17.96 11.83 -19.76
CA HIS A 121 -19.40 11.72 -20.02
C HIS A 121 -19.77 10.31 -20.52
N ASN A 122 -19.26 9.28 -19.84
CA ASN A 122 -19.41 7.91 -20.31
C ASN A 122 -20.84 7.39 -20.09
N ASN A 123 -21.59 7.23 -21.17
CA ASN A 123 -22.90 6.55 -21.20
C ASN A 123 -22.86 5.17 -21.88
N LYS A 124 -21.67 4.70 -22.29
CA LYS A 124 -21.45 3.46 -23.06
C LYS A 124 -21.05 2.28 -22.18
N THR A 125 -20.71 2.51 -20.92
CA THR A 125 -20.33 1.45 -19.99
C THR A 125 -21.53 0.92 -19.24
N VAL A 126 -22.26 1.79 -18.53
CA VAL A 126 -23.36 1.41 -17.66
C VAL A 126 -24.69 1.84 -18.26
N SER A 127 -25.59 0.88 -18.49
CA SER A 127 -26.92 1.17 -19.01
C SER A 127 -27.65 2.19 -18.13
N LEU A 128 -28.28 3.20 -18.75
CA LEU A 128 -29.06 4.27 -18.11
C LEU A 128 -28.29 5.20 -17.15
N LYS A 129 -26.95 5.16 -17.09
CA LYS A 129 -26.16 6.04 -16.23
C LYS A 129 -25.00 6.66 -17.00
N THR A 130 -24.85 7.98 -16.89
CA THR A 130 -23.63 8.70 -17.32
C THR A 130 -22.66 8.73 -16.15
N ILE A 131 -21.47 8.19 -16.35
CA ILE A 131 -20.42 8.09 -15.33
C ILE A 131 -19.25 8.98 -15.74
N ASN A 132 -18.76 9.79 -14.79
CA ASN A 132 -17.46 10.43 -14.93
C ASN A 132 -16.37 9.43 -14.54
N ALA A 133 -15.97 8.61 -15.51
CA ALA A 133 -15.03 7.52 -15.27
C ALA A 133 -13.65 8.05 -14.85
N VAL A 134 -13.22 9.18 -15.41
CA VAL A 134 -11.91 9.80 -15.11
C VAL A 134 -11.82 10.19 -13.63
N GLN A 135 -12.84 10.87 -13.12
CA GLN A 135 -12.86 11.35 -11.74
C GLN A 135 -13.19 10.22 -10.74
N GLN A 136 -14.22 9.42 -11.02
CA GLN A 136 -14.69 8.40 -10.08
C GLN A 136 -13.72 7.23 -9.92
N MET A 137 -12.91 6.93 -10.96
CA MET A 137 -11.92 5.84 -10.91
C MET A 137 -10.47 6.33 -10.91
N SER A 138 -10.23 7.65 -10.93
CA SER A 138 -8.87 8.21 -10.98
C SER A 138 -8.01 7.67 -12.13
N LEU A 139 -8.51 7.70 -13.37
CA LEU A 139 -7.89 7.12 -14.58
C LEU A 139 -6.61 7.82 -15.10
N TYR A 140 -5.93 8.60 -14.26
CA TYR A 140 -4.76 9.38 -14.67
C TYR A 140 -3.60 8.53 -15.21
N PRO A 141 -3.25 7.39 -14.59
CA PRO A 141 -2.20 6.51 -15.13
C PRO A 141 -2.53 6.01 -16.55
N GLU A 142 -3.78 5.64 -16.80
CA GLU A 142 -4.27 5.14 -18.08
C GLU A 142 -4.25 6.23 -19.16
N LEU A 143 -4.64 7.46 -18.80
CA LEU A 143 -4.56 8.61 -19.69
C LEU A 143 -3.10 8.90 -20.09
N MET A 144 -2.18 8.92 -19.12
CA MET A 144 -0.76 9.11 -19.39
C MET A 144 -0.18 7.98 -20.24
N ALA A 145 -0.52 6.73 -19.94
CA ALA A 145 -0.10 5.58 -20.74
C ALA A 145 -0.60 5.68 -22.19
N SER A 146 -1.83 6.14 -22.40
CA SER A 146 -2.41 6.30 -23.75
C SER A 146 -1.66 7.33 -24.58
N VAL A 147 -1.28 8.47 -23.97
CA VAL A 147 -0.47 9.50 -24.62
C VAL A 147 0.92 8.97 -24.95
N LEU A 148 1.55 8.27 -24.00
CA LEU A 148 2.87 7.69 -24.22
C LEU A 148 2.85 6.68 -25.37
N TYR A 149 1.84 5.81 -25.44
CA TYR A 149 1.71 4.81 -26.49
C TYR A 149 1.64 5.41 -27.90
N GLN A 150 0.86 6.49 -28.04
CA GLN A 150 0.72 7.21 -29.30
C GLN A 150 1.99 8.02 -29.62
N ALA A 151 2.57 8.71 -28.63
CA ALA A 151 3.74 9.56 -28.82
C ALA A 151 5.01 8.78 -29.18
N THR A 152 5.17 7.55 -28.69
CA THR A 152 6.32 6.70 -29.01
C THR A 152 6.20 5.96 -30.34
N GLY A 153 5.09 6.12 -31.07
CA GLY A 153 4.81 5.36 -32.31
C GLY A 153 4.67 3.84 -32.05
N SER A 154 4.41 3.44 -30.81
CA SER A 154 4.40 2.02 -30.42
C SER A 154 3.20 1.26 -31.00
N SER A 155 2.22 1.96 -31.58
CA SER A 155 1.08 1.37 -32.29
C SER A 155 1.46 0.46 -33.46
N GLU A 156 2.64 0.64 -34.05
CA GLU A 156 3.10 -0.16 -35.20
C GLU A 156 3.94 -1.38 -34.80
N ILE A 157 4.42 -1.44 -33.55
CA ILE A 157 5.46 -2.40 -33.12
C ILE A 157 4.99 -3.30 -31.97
N ILE A 158 4.20 -2.76 -31.05
CA ILE A 158 3.86 -3.42 -29.78
C ILE A 158 2.34 -3.39 -29.58
N GLU A 159 1.73 -4.54 -29.29
CA GLU A 159 0.31 -4.57 -28.99
C GLU A 159 0.00 -3.76 -27.72
N PRO A 160 -1.17 -3.08 -27.65
CA PRO A 160 -1.51 -2.19 -26.55
C PRO A 160 -1.37 -2.81 -25.17
N VAL A 161 -1.66 -4.11 -25.04
CA VAL A 161 -1.60 -4.85 -23.78
C VAL A 161 -0.16 -4.98 -23.27
N TYR A 162 0.79 -5.33 -24.14
CA TYR A 162 2.21 -5.44 -23.78
C TYR A 162 2.79 -4.09 -23.40
N PHE A 163 2.38 -3.03 -24.10
CA PHE A 163 2.81 -1.68 -23.76
C PHE A 163 2.25 -1.21 -22.42
N TYR A 164 0.97 -1.47 -22.16
CA TYR A 164 0.30 -1.10 -20.91
C TYR A 164 0.99 -1.72 -19.69
N ILE A 165 1.29 -3.02 -19.75
CA ILE A 165 2.01 -3.73 -18.70
C ILE A 165 3.50 -3.32 -18.69
N GLY A 166 4.10 -3.15 -19.86
CA GLY A 166 5.50 -2.78 -20.04
C GLY A 166 5.85 -1.40 -19.47
N ILE A 167 4.93 -0.43 -19.55
CA ILE A 167 5.08 0.89 -18.91
C ILE A 167 5.27 0.73 -17.40
N VAL A 168 4.50 -0.16 -16.77
CA VAL A 168 4.60 -0.37 -15.32
C VAL A 168 5.99 -0.89 -14.95
N PHE A 169 6.53 -1.85 -15.71
CA PHE A 169 7.89 -2.36 -15.49
C PHE A 169 8.97 -1.33 -15.83
N GLY A 170 8.79 -0.57 -16.90
CA GLY A 170 9.71 0.48 -17.36
C GLY A 170 9.81 1.63 -16.36
N LEU A 171 8.69 2.12 -15.83
CA LEU A 171 8.66 3.14 -14.79
C LEU A 171 9.38 2.69 -13.52
N GLN A 172 9.22 1.41 -13.14
CA GLN A 172 9.96 0.82 -12.02
C GLN A 172 11.47 0.74 -12.30
N GLY A 173 11.87 0.40 -13.53
CA GLY A 173 13.27 0.42 -13.95
C GLY A 173 13.90 1.82 -13.95
N ILE A 174 13.21 2.82 -14.51
CA ILE A 174 13.64 4.23 -14.52
C ILE A 174 13.81 4.76 -13.10
N TYR A 175 12.87 4.40 -12.23
CA TYR A 175 12.91 4.78 -10.83
C TYR A 175 14.16 4.22 -10.11
N VAL A 176 14.50 2.94 -10.34
CA VAL A 176 15.75 2.33 -9.82
C VAL A 176 17.00 3.01 -10.37
N THR A 177 17.04 3.32 -11.67
CA THR A 177 18.18 4.03 -12.28
C THR A 177 18.32 5.46 -11.74
N ALA A 178 17.21 6.16 -11.49
CA ALA A 178 17.24 7.50 -10.89
C ALA A 178 17.81 7.45 -9.45
N LEU A 179 17.46 6.43 -8.67
CA LEU A 179 18.04 6.21 -7.34
C LEU A 179 19.54 5.87 -7.40
N PHE A 180 19.98 5.10 -8.39
CA PHE A 180 21.40 4.83 -8.62
C PHE A 180 22.18 6.12 -8.91
N VAL A 181 21.70 6.92 -9.86
CA VAL A 181 22.39 8.12 -10.34
C VAL A 181 22.45 9.20 -9.25
N THR A 182 21.37 9.37 -8.49
CA THR A 182 21.33 10.33 -7.37
C THR A 182 22.32 9.96 -6.26
N SER A 183 22.41 8.69 -5.89
CA SER A 183 23.40 8.21 -4.91
C SER A 183 24.85 8.36 -5.37
N TRP A 184 25.09 8.10 -6.66
CA TRP A 184 26.40 8.28 -7.25
C TRP A 184 26.80 9.76 -7.28
N LEU A 185 25.90 10.66 -7.68
CA LEU A 185 26.15 12.11 -7.67
C LEU A 185 26.50 12.63 -6.27
N MET A 186 25.86 12.11 -5.22
CA MET A 186 26.12 12.55 -3.85
C MET A 186 27.41 12.02 -3.24
N SER A 187 27.82 10.80 -3.61
CA SER A 187 29.01 10.14 -3.04
C SER A 187 30.28 10.29 -3.87
N GLY A 188 30.15 10.68 -5.15
CA GLY A 188 31.24 10.70 -6.12
C GLY A 188 31.71 9.31 -6.59
N THR A 189 31.04 8.22 -6.16
CA THR A 189 31.41 6.83 -6.51
C THR A 189 30.21 6.03 -7.03
N TRP A 190 30.41 5.23 -8.08
CA TRP A 190 29.36 4.39 -8.66
C TRP A 190 29.02 3.17 -7.77
N LEU A 191 29.93 2.78 -6.87
CA LEU A 191 29.71 1.73 -5.85
C LEU A 191 28.61 2.11 -4.87
N ALA A 192 28.51 3.38 -4.47
CA ALA A 192 27.40 3.86 -3.67
C ALA A 192 26.07 3.73 -4.41
N GLY A 193 26.06 3.96 -5.73
CA GLY A 193 24.93 3.71 -6.63
C GLY A 193 24.44 2.26 -6.58
N MET A 194 25.36 1.29 -6.70
CA MET A 194 25.05 -0.14 -6.56
C MET A 194 24.55 -0.48 -5.16
N LEU A 195 25.19 0.07 -4.13
CA LEU A 195 24.79 -0.12 -2.75
C LEU A 195 23.41 0.48 -2.48
N THR A 196 23.04 1.60 -3.11
CA THR A 196 21.68 2.16 -3.06
C THR A 196 20.67 1.42 -3.92
N VAL A 197 21.05 0.69 -4.96
CA VAL A 197 20.10 -0.21 -5.65
C VAL A 197 19.88 -1.47 -4.82
N ALA A 198 20.96 -2.05 -4.28
CA ALA A 198 20.89 -3.17 -3.34
C ALA A 198 20.13 -2.77 -2.06
N TRP A 199 20.38 -1.56 -1.54
CA TRP A 199 19.64 -0.99 -0.44
C TRP A 199 18.27 -0.53 -0.87
N PHE A 200 17.98 0.00 -2.05
CA PHE A 200 16.60 0.30 -2.46
C PHE A 200 15.75 -0.98 -2.56
N ILE A 201 16.37 -2.08 -3.00
CA ILE A 201 15.80 -3.42 -2.94
C ILE A 201 15.58 -3.88 -1.46
N ILE A 202 16.22 -3.24 -0.47
CA ILE A 202 16.26 -3.64 0.95
C ILE A 202 15.71 -2.60 1.97
N ASN A 203 15.68 -1.28 1.70
CA ASN A 203 15.26 -0.11 2.49
C ASN A 203 15.78 1.28 1.98
N ARG A 204 14.99 2.35 2.20
CA ARG A 204 14.99 3.65 1.46
C ARG A 204 15.19 4.89 2.38
N PHE A 205 15.93 5.93 1.95
CA PHE A 205 15.87 7.35 2.44
C PHE A 205 16.51 8.33 1.39
N CYS A 206 16.22 9.66 1.28
CA CYS A 206 15.66 10.63 2.24
C CYS A 206 14.94 11.89 1.67
N TYR A 207 14.11 12.50 2.55
CA TYR A 207 13.28 13.74 2.51
C TYR A 207 12.44 14.04 1.26
N LEU A 208 13.05 14.36 0.10
CA LEU A 208 12.29 14.62 -1.13
C LEU A 208 11.59 13.35 -1.62
N LEU A 209 12.23 12.23 -1.35
CA LEU A 209 11.69 10.91 -1.59
C LEU A 209 10.54 10.59 -0.64
N MET A 210 10.57 11.11 0.60
CA MET A 210 9.49 10.95 1.57
C MET A 210 8.30 11.82 1.19
N SER A 211 8.50 13.09 0.83
CA SER A 211 7.42 13.94 0.35
C SER A 211 6.84 13.42 -0.97
N ALA A 212 7.68 13.05 -1.94
CA ALA A 212 7.23 12.46 -3.19
C ALA A 212 6.56 11.09 -2.97
N SER A 213 7.08 10.24 -2.08
CA SER A 213 6.44 8.94 -1.79
C SER A 213 5.13 9.12 -1.05
N THR A 214 5.05 10.00 -0.06
CA THR A 214 3.83 10.27 0.70
C THR A 214 2.77 10.88 -0.21
N TYR A 215 3.16 11.82 -1.06
CA TYR A 215 2.27 12.40 -2.06
C TYR A 215 1.82 11.37 -3.11
N THR A 216 2.74 10.61 -3.70
CA THR A 216 2.40 9.57 -4.70
C THR A 216 1.51 8.50 -4.06
N PHE A 217 1.80 8.10 -2.82
CA PHE A 217 0.99 7.16 -2.06
C PHE A 217 -0.42 7.70 -1.83
N MET A 218 -0.55 9.00 -1.56
CA MET A 218 -1.84 9.68 -1.44
C MET A 218 -2.62 9.76 -2.76
N MET A 219 -1.94 10.00 -3.88
CA MET A 219 -2.58 10.09 -5.18
C MET A 219 -2.97 8.72 -5.74
N VAL A 220 -2.16 7.69 -5.50
CA VAL A 220 -2.38 6.32 -6.02
C VAL A 220 -3.44 5.59 -5.21
N TRP A 221 -3.57 5.88 -3.91
CA TRP A 221 -4.50 5.16 -3.05
C TRP A 221 -5.32 6.09 -2.17
N GLU A 222 -6.65 6.08 -2.39
CA GLU A 222 -7.62 6.91 -1.68
C GLU A 222 -7.57 6.75 -0.15
N TYR A 223 -7.35 5.52 0.36
CA TYR A 223 -7.32 5.21 1.80
C TYR A 223 -5.95 5.36 2.47
N SER A 224 -4.93 5.78 1.72
CA SER A 224 -3.56 6.00 2.21
C SER A 224 -3.46 6.86 3.48
N HIS A 225 -4.35 7.85 3.62
CA HIS A 225 -4.37 8.78 4.75
C HIS A 225 -4.61 8.09 6.10
N TYR A 226 -5.25 6.92 6.14
CA TYR A 226 -5.40 6.11 7.36
C TYR A 226 -4.10 5.43 7.80
N LEU A 227 -3.25 5.01 6.86
CA LEU A 227 -1.95 4.41 7.19
C LEU A 227 -0.95 5.48 7.62
N LEU A 228 -0.98 6.63 6.97
CA LEU A 228 -0.23 7.81 7.39
C LEU A 228 -0.67 8.29 8.78
N PHE A 229 -1.94 8.09 9.16
CA PHE A 229 -2.44 8.35 10.52
C PHE A 229 -1.80 7.42 11.56
N LEU A 230 -1.67 6.11 11.29
CA LEU A 230 -0.94 5.18 12.17
C LEU A 230 0.53 5.56 12.30
N GLN A 231 1.15 6.01 11.20
CA GLN A 231 2.51 6.53 11.20
C GLN A 231 2.64 7.81 12.05
N ALA A 232 1.69 8.74 11.93
CA ALA A 232 1.66 9.97 12.72
C ALA A 232 1.48 9.70 14.22
N ILE A 233 0.63 8.73 14.59
CA ILE A 233 0.49 8.26 15.98
C ILE A 233 1.81 7.68 16.49
N SER A 234 2.50 6.87 15.68
CA SER A 234 3.79 6.28 16.06
C SER A 234 4.84 7.36 16.36
N LEU A 235 4.90 8.40 15.52
CA LEU A 235 5.76 9.57 15.73
C LEU A 235 5.36 10.40 16.95
N PHE A 236 4.06 10.57 17.19
CA PHE A 236 3.54 11.29 18.35
C PHE A 236 3.87 10.57 19.67
N LEU A 237 3.79 9.24 19.70
CA LEU A 237 4.17 8.45 20.86
C LEU A 237 5.67 8.60 21.16
N LEU A 238 6.54 8.65 20.15
CA LEU A 238 7.97 8.92 20.34
C LEU A 238 8.27 10.30 20.92
N ASP A 239 7.61 11.33 20.40
CA ASP A 239 7.75 12.71 20.89
C ASP A 239 7.28 12.83 22.34
N SER A 240 6.16 12.16 22.67
CA SER A 240 5.60 12.11 24.04
C SER A 240 6.57 11.49 25.06
N PHE A 241 7.29 10.43 24.68
CA PHE A 241 8.33 9.81 25.54
C PHE A 241 9.70 10.52 25.45
N SER A 242 9.79 11.60 24.67
CA SER A 242 11.00 12.44 24.48
C SER A 242 12.21 11.66 23.96
N LEU A 243 11.95 10.63 23.17
CA LEU A 243 13.00 9.72 22.68
C LEU A 243 13.77 10.32 21.49
N GLU A 244 13.26 11.38 20.87
CA GLU A 244 13.85 12.00 19.68
C GLU A 244 13.78 13.55 19.71
N GLN A 245 14.52 14.21 18.82
CA GLN A 245 14.50 15.67 18.64
C GLN A 245 13.15 16.11 18.05
N SER A 246 12.32 16.81 18.83
CA SER A 246 10.97 17.20 18.41
C SER A 246 10.95 18.00 17.11
N ASP A 247 11.99 18.77 16.81
CA ASP A 247 12.06 19.58 15.58
C ASP A 247 12.06 18.74 14.30
N LYS A 248 12.68 17.55 14.29
CA LYS A 248 12.68 16.65 13.11
C LYS A 248 11.29 16.10 12.83
N VAL A 249 10.56 15.71 13.87
CA VAL A 249 9.21 15.15 13.76
C VAL A 249 8.22 16.20 13.24
N HIS A 250 8.39 17.46 13.64
CA HIS A 250 7.54 18.56 13.18
C HIS A 250 7.73 18.87 11.68
N GLU A 251 8.92 18.67 11.12
CA GLU A 251 9.12 18.78 9.67
C GLU A 251 8.35 17.70 8.90
N VAL A 252 8.23 16.49 9.45
CA VAL A 252 7.40 15.43 8.85
C VAL A 252 5.91 15.81 8.87
N TYR A 253 5.44 16.39 9.98
CA TYR A 253 4.07 16.87 10.09
C TYR A 253 3.73 17.98 9.09
N LYS A 254 4.66 18.90 8.81
CA LYS A 254 4.50 19.89 7.74
C LYS A 254 4.36 19.22 6.37
N ILE A 255 5.15 18.18 6.09
CA ILE A 255 5.04 17.42 4.84
C ILE A 255 3.66 16.76 4.72
N TYR A 256 3.11 16.22 5.81
CA TYR A 256 1.77 15.62 5.79
C TYR A 256 0.68 16.65 5.49
N ILE A 257 0.72 17.83 6.13
CA ILE A 257 -0.22 18.92 5.82
C ILE A 257 -0.10 19.33 4.36
N PHE A 258 1.12 19.52 3.86
CA PHE A 258 1.35 19.91 2.47
C PHE A 258 0.83 18.84 1.48
N SER A 259 1.11 17.56 1.76
CA SER A 259 0.65 16.44 0.93
C SER A 259 -0.87 16.29 0.95
N LEU A 260 -1.51 16.48 2.12
CA LEU A 260 -2.96 16.48 2.27
C LEU A 260 -3.62 17.64 1.50
N PHE A 261 -3.05 18.83 1.60
CA PHE A 261 -3.55 20.01 0.88
C PHE A 261 -3.43 19.82 -0.63
N LEU A 262 -2.26 19.38 -1.11
CA LEU A 262 -2.03 19.13 -2.52
C LEU A 262 -2.90 17.98 -3.05
N GLY A 263 -3.06 16.90 -2.28
CA GLY A 263 -3.96 15.79 -2.59
C GLY A 263 -5.42 16.24 -2.66
N TYR A 264 -5.86 17.10 -1.75
CA TYR A 264 -7.21 17.68 -1.77
C TYR A 264 -7.47 18.49 -3.05
N LEU A 265 -6.54 19.35 -3.46
CA LEU A 265 -6.66 20.13 -4.69
C LEU A 265 -6.69 19.26 -5.95
N LEU A 266 -5.85 18.22 -6.00
CA LEU A 266 -5.66 17.39 -7.19
C LEU A 266 -6.64 16.22 -7.30
N GLN A 267 -7.24 15.78 -6.20
CA GLN A 267 -8.35 14.82 -6.18
C GLN A 267 -9.72 15.50 -6.27
N PHE A 268 -9.79 16.63 -6.97
CA PHE A 268 -11.03 17.40 -7.21
C PHE A 268 -11.84 17.68 -5.94
N GLU A 269 -11.18 18.25 -4.93
CA GLU A 269 -11.82 18.64 -3.67
C GLU A 269 -12.45 17.47 -2.90
N ASN A 270 -11.81 16.30 -2.92
CA ASN A 270 -12.28 15.14 -2.18
C ASN A 270 -12.43 15.47 -0.67
N SER A 271 -13.68 15.60 -0.25
CA SER A 271 -14.06 15.91 1.13
C SER A 271 -13.59 14.88 2.16
N ALA A 272 -13.27 13.64 1.76
CA ALA A 272 -12.72 12.61 2.65
C ALA A 272 -11.38 13.03 3.27
N LEU A 273 -10.53 13.75 2.53
CA LEU A 273 -9.23 14.20 3.01
C LEU A 273 -9.34 15.31 4.07
N LEU A 274 -10.32 16.20 3.93
CA LEU A 274 -10.62 17.26 4.92
C LEU A 274 -11.16 16.69 6.23
N VAL A 275 -11.94 15.61 6.11
CA VAL A 275 -12.57 14.92 7.25
C VAL A 275 -11.64 13.83 7.84
N SER A 276 -10.43 13.69 7.30
CA SER A 276 -9.50 12.63 7.71
C SER A 276 -9.00 12.82 9.15
N PRO A 277 -8.89 11.73 9.94
CA PRO A 277 -8.32 11.79 11.29
C PRO A 277 -6.84 12.21 11.29
N LEU A 278 -6.13 11.98 10.18
CA LEU A 278 -4.76 12.44 9.98
C LEU A 278 -4.67 13.96 10.02
N LEU A 279 -5.51 14.67 9.26
CA LEU A 279 -5.50 16.13 9.24
C LEU A 279 -5.79 16.69 10.64
N SER A 280 -6.80 16.15 11.32
CA SER A 280 -7.15 16.57 12.69
C SER A 280 -5.99 16.36 13.67
N LEU A 281 -5.29 15.23 13.60
CA LEU A 281 -4.16 14.93 14.47
C LEU A 281 -2.98 15.86 14.20
N VAL A 282 -2.61 16.03 12.93
CA VAL A 282 -1.44 16.85 12.57
C VAL A 282 -1.69 18.33 12.87
N VAL A 283 -2.90 18.84 12.64
CA VAL A 283 -3.27 20.21 13.03
C VAL A 283 -3.27 20.37 14.55
N ALA A 284 -3.82 19.41 15.30
CA ALA A 284 -3.79 19.43 16.76
C ALA A 284 -2.35 19.46 17.31
N LEU A 285 -1.44 18.69 16.72
CA LEU A 285 -0.02 18.65 17.09
C LEU A 285 0.67 20.00 16.83
N MET A 286 0.40 20.63 15.68
CA MET A 286 0.97 21.95 15.35
C MET A 286 0.43 23.05 16.28
N LEU A 287 -0.87 23.01 16.61
CA LEU A 287 -1.50 23.93 17.56
C LEU A 287 -0.93 23.74 18.97
N ALA A 288 -0.76 22.50 19.42
CA ALA A 288 -0.16 22.19 20.72
C ALA A 288 1.27 22.73 20.84
N LYS A 289 2.10 22.61 19.80
CA LYS A 289 3.44 23.24 19.78
C LYS A 289 3.39 24.76 19.88
N CYS A 290 2.44 25.41 19.20
CA CYS A 290 2.26 26.85 19.30
C CYS A 290 1.89 27.30 20.72
N LEU A 291 1.10 26.49 21.44
CA LEU A 291 0.70 26.77 22.83
C LEU A 291 1.83 26.53 23.85
N GLN A 292 2.83 25.71 23.52
CA GLN A 292 3.95 25.37 24.42
C GLN A 292 5.09 26.40 24.45
N LEU A 293 4.97 27.54 23.77
CA LEU A 293 6.06 28.47 23.48
C LEU A 293 6.76 29.15 24.67
N ASN A 294 6.42 28.88 25.94
CA ASN A 294 6.98 29.63 27.09
C ASN A 294 7.16 28.87 28.43
N VAL A 295 7.34 27.55 28.44
CA VAL A 295 7.55 26.82 29.71
C VAL A 295 9.04 26.68 30.04
N LYS A 296 9.49 27.31 31.13
CA LYS A 296 10.86 27.16 31.66
C LYS A 296 11.13 25.68 31.99
N LYS A 297 12.24 25.15 31.47
CA LYS A 297 12.69 23.76 31.65
C LYS A 297 13.05 23.50 33.13
N GLY A 298 12.13 22.90 33.90
CA GLY A 298 12.36 22.33 35.23
C GLY A 298 11.93 20.85 35.27
N THR A 299 12.63 20.01 36.04
CA THR A 299 12.62 18.54 35.93
C THR A 299 11.28 17.86 36.26
N PHE A 300 10.50 18.35 37.23
CA PHE A 300 9.20 17.75 37.58
C PHE A 300 8.02 18.38 36.85
N VAL A 301 7.99 19.71 36.75
CA VAL A 301 6.95 20.47 36.03
C VAL A 301 6.97 20.10 34.54
N ALA A 302 8.14 19.88 33.93
CA ALA A 302 8.21 19.43 32.53
C ALA A 302 7.64 18.02 32.32
N LYS A 303 7.72 17.11 33.31
CA LYS A 303 7.13 15.76 33.20
C LYS A 303 5.60 15.82 33.26
N ILE A 304 5.03 16.59 34.19
CA ILE A 304 3.58 16.81 34.30
C ILE A 304 3.04 17.53 33.05
N MET A 305 3.73 18.58 32.58
CA MET A 305 3.33 19.31 31.38
C MET A 305 3.33 18.44 30.11
N LYS A 306 4.20 17.43 30.02
CA LYS A 306 4.18 16.46 28.91
C LYS A 306 2.96 15.54 28.94
N VAL A 307 2.57 15.07 30.12
CA VAL A 307 1.35 14.26 30.29
C VAL A 307 0.12 15.09 29.96
N ILE A 308 0.06 16.34 30.46
CA ILE A 308 -1.01 17.28 30.11
C ILE A 308 -1.05 17.53 28.60
N ASN A 309 0.11 17.72 27.96
CA ASN A 309 0.20 17.90 26.51
C ASN A 309 -0.32 16.68 25.73
N PHE A 310 0.00 15.47 26.19
CA PHE A 310 -0.50 14.24 25.58
C PHE A 310 -2.03 14.19 25.60
N TYR A 311 -2.65 14.45 26.76
CA TYR A 311 -4.10 14.51 26.87
C TYR A 311 -4.70 15.66 26.04
N LEU A 312 -4.06 16.84 26.02
CA LEU A 312 -4.49 18.00 25.23
C LEU A 312 -4.49 17.70 23.73
N VAL A 313 -3.43 17.08 23.20
CA VAL A 313 -3.36 16.71 21.78
C VAL A 313 -4.46 15.70 21.44
N CYS A 314 -4.68 14.70 22.29
CA CYS A 314 -5.74 13.70 22.08
C CYS A 314 -7.14 14.34 22.06
N THR A 315 -7.47 15.19 23.04
CA THR A 315 -8.78 15.85 23.10
C THR A 315 -8.97 16.85 21.96
N LEU A 316 -7.94 17.61 21.62
CA LEU A 316 -7.96 18.55 20.49
C LEU A 316 -8.14 17.81 19.16
N THR A 317 -7.47 16.67 18.96
CA THR A 317 -7.62 15.85 17.76
C THR A 317 -9.05 15.35 17.58
N VAL A 318 -9.66 14.83 18.65
CA VAL A 318 -11.04 14.30 18.62
C VAL A 318 -12.05 15.43 18.37
N THR A 319 -11.91 16.54 19.08
CA THR A 319 -12.81 17.70 18.91
C THR A 319 -12.70 18.31 17.52
N LEU A 320 -11.49 18.50 16.98
CA LEU A 320 -11.29 18.97 15.60
C LEU A 320 -11.91 18.01 14.58
N ASN A 321 -11.76 16.69 14.76
CA ASN A 321 -12.36 15.72 13.85
C ASN A 321 -13.90 15.79 13.85
N ILE A 322 -14.52 15.88 15.04
CA ILE A 322 -15.97 16.04 15.17
C ILE A 322 -16.44 17.35 14.53
N ILE A 323 -15.74 18.46 14.76
CA ILE A 323 -16.06 19.76 14.18
C ILE A 323 -15.98 19.71 12.65
N MET A 324 -14.90 19.15 12.09
CA MET A 324 -14.74 19.03 10.63
C MET A 324 -15.86 18.17 10.00
N LYS A 325 -16.27 17.09 10.68
CA LYS A 325 -17.41 16.24 10.28
C LYS A 325 -18.76 16.96 10.34
N MET A 326 -18.90 17.96 11.21
CA MET A 326 -20.13 18.76 11.32
C MET A 326 -20.24 19.78 10.20
N PHE A 327 -19.12 20.41 9.80
CA PHE A 327 -19.11 21.44 8.77
C PHE A 327 -19.10 20.90 7.33
N VAL A 328 -18.53 19.72 7.10
CA VAL A 328 -18.46 19.09 5.78
C VAL A 328 -19.48 17.94 5.73
N PRO A 329 -20.62 18.08 5.02
CA PRO A 329 -21.59 17.01 4.85
C PRO A 329 -20.99 15.91 3.97
N HIS A 330 -20.26 14.99 4.59
CA HIS A 330 -19.52 13.96 3.90
C HIS A 330 -20.31 12.65 3.88
N LYS A 331 -20.70 12.22 2.67
CA LYS A 331 -21.59 11.07 2.44
C LYS A 331 -20.86 9.72 2.50
N GLU A 332 -19.54 9.69 2.31
CA GLU A 332 -18.78 8.46 2.05
C GLU A 332 -18.23 7.77 3.33
N ASN A 333 -17.76 8.51 4.34
CA ASN A 333 -17.22 7.89 5.58
C ASN A 333 -18.26 7.28 6.53
N GLY A 334 -19.56 7.51 6.29
CA GLY A 334 -20.62 6.86 7.05
C GLY A 334 -20.59 5.33 6.93
N HIS A 335 -20.13 4.81 5.78
CA HIS A 335 -20.09 3.38 5.50
C HIS A 335 -18.93 2.66 6.19
N MET A 336 -17.73 3.25 6.19
CA MET A 336 -16.56 2.67 6.87
C MET A 336 -16.74 2.59 8.39
N LEU A 337 -17.29 3.64 9.01
CA LEU A 337 -17.56 3.62 10.46
C LEU A 337 -18.64 2.59 10.82
N LYS A 338 -19.75 2.56 10.06
CA LYS A 338 -20.78 1.53 10.22
C LYS A 338 -20.24 0.12 9.99
N PHE A 339 -19.39 -0.06 8.99
CA PHE A 339 -18.71 -1.32 8.74
C PHE A 339 -17.89 -1.76 9.95
N LEU A 340 -17.09 -0.86 10.55
CA LEU A 340 -16.33 -1.15 11.76
C LEU A 340 -17.24 -1.44 12.96
N GLU A 341 -18.32 -0.67 13.15
CA GLU A 341 -19.31 -0.91 14.21
C GLU A 341 -19.91 -2.31 14.11
N VAL A 342 -20.32 -2.73 12.91
CA VAL A 342 -20.87 -4.07 12.69
C VAL A 342 -19.80 -5.14 12.86
N LYS A 343 -18.59 -4.90 12.35
CA LYS A 343 -17.45 -5.82 12.49
C LYS A 343 -17.07 -6.09 13.95
N PHE A 344 -17.12 -5.06 14.80
CA PHE A 344 -16.86 -5.20 16.24
C PHE A 344 -18.09 -5.63 17.04
N GLY A 345 -19.23 -5.92 16.39
CA GLY A 345 -20.46 -6.35 17.05
C GLY A 345 -21.15 -5.25 17.86
N LEU A 346 -20.82 -3.98 17.61
CA LEU A 346 -21.46 -2.82 18.26
C LEU A 346 -22.85 -2.53 17.67
N ASN A 347 -23.13 -3.00 16.45
CA ASN A 347 -24.39 -2.82 15.75
C ASN A 347 -24.72 -4.05 14.88
N MET A 348 -25.99 -4.42 14.75
CA MET A 348 -26.44 -5.53 13.90
C MET A 348 -27.15 -5.00 12.66
N THR A 349 -26.74 -5.47 11.47
CA THR A 349 -27.37 -5.04 10.20
C THR A 349 -27.90 -6.20 9.39
N LYS A 350 -29.09 -6.01 8.80
CA LYS A 350 -29.66 -6.91 7.79
C LYS A 350 -29.33 -6.46 6.35
N ASN A 351 -28.47 -5.45 6.19
CA ASN A 351 -28.13 -4.90 4.88
C ASN A 351 -27.19 -5.85 4.13
N PHE A 352 -27.59 -6.26 2.92
CA PHE A 352 -26.81 -7.15 2.06
C PHE A 352 -25.39 -6.62 1.84
N THR A 353 -25.26 -5.34 1.48
CA THR A 353 -23.97 -4.76 1.09
C THR A 353 -22.97 -4.75 2.26
N MET A 354 -23.43 -4.45 3.47
CA MET A 354 -22.56 -4.44 4.66
C MET A 354 -22.12 -5.85 5.05
N ASN A 355 -23.06 -6.80 5.06
CA ASN A 355 -22.74 -8.18 5.39
C ASN A 355 -21.89 -8.86 4.30
N TRP A 356 -22.08 -8.49 3.03
CA TRP A 356 -21.21 -8.89 1.92
C TRP A 356 -19.78 -8.41 2.12
N LEU A 357 -19.57 -7.14 2.46
CA LEU A 357 -18.24 -6.59 2.73
C LEU A 357 -17.55 -7.28 3.92
N LEU A 358 -18.30 -7.62 4.97
CA LEU A 358 -17.76 -8.37 6.13
C LEU A 358 -17.30 -9.78 5.77
N CYS A 359 -17.89 -10.35 4.72
CA CYS A 359 -17.59 -11.68 4.22
C CYS A 359 -16.47 -11.72 3.19
N GLN A 360 -16.00 -10.56 2.71
CA GLN A 360 -14.90 -10.49 1.77
C GLN A 360 -13.59 -10.89 2.46
N GLU A 361 -12.86 -11.85 1.88
CA GLU A 361 -11.63 -12.42 2.47
C GLU A 361 -10.62 -11.33 2.87
N SER A 362 -10.42 -10.31 2.03
CA SER A 362 -9.50 -9.19 2.32
C SER A 362 -9.90 -8.37 3.55
N LEU A 363 -11.15 -8.41 3.97
CA LEU A 363 -11.69 -7.70 5.12
C LEU A 363 -11.92 -8.61 6.33
N GLN A 364 -11.66 -9.92 6.23
CA GLN A 364 -11.76 -10.85 7.36
C GLN A 364 -10.49 -10.86 8.21
N ALA A 365 -10.48 -11.60 9.32
CA ALA A 365 -9.26 -11.84 10.08
C ALA A 365 -8.37 -12.87 9.34
N PRO A 366 -7.03 -12.79 9.45
CA PRO A 366 -6.14 -13.71 8.75
C PRO A 366 -6.40 -15.18 9.13
N SER A 367 -6.34 -16.07 8.14
CA SER A 367 -6.51 -17.51 8.33
C SER A 367 -5.39 -18.15 9.16
N GLN A 368 -5.68 -19.31 9.78
CA GLN A 368 -4.67 -20.08 10.53
C GLN A 368 -3.51 -20.57 9.64
N ASP A 369 -3.81 -20.92 8.39
CA ASP A 369 -2.82 -21.36 7.40
C ASP A 369 -1.74 -20.30 7.14
N PHE A 370 -2.13 -19.03 7.17
CA PHE A 370 -1.17 -17.93 7.06
C PHE A 370 -0.12 -17.98 8.17
N PHE A 371 -0.54 -18.11 9.44
CA PHE A 371 0.39 -18.20 10.57
C PHE A 371 1.23 -19.49 10.56
N LEU A 372 0.63 -20.60 10.12
CA LEU A 372 1.36 -21.87 9.96
C LEU A 372 2.48 -21.75 8.93
N ARG A 373 2.22 -21.16 7.76
CA ARG A 373 3.27 -20.93 6.73
C ARG A 373 4.37 -20.00 7.24
N LEU A 374 4.01 -18.94 7.96
CA LEU A 374 4.99 -18.03 8.57
C LEU A 374 5.81 -18.70 9.68
N THR A 375 5.25 -19.68 10.39
CA THR A 375 5.96 -20.45 11.42
C THR A 375 6.86 -21.52 10.80
N GLN A 376 6.41 -22.18 9.73
CA GLN A 376 7.20 -23.17 8.98
C GLN A 376 8.45 -22.55 8.34
N SER A 377 8.36 -21.32 7.87
CA SER A 377 9.52 -20.54 7.38
C SER A 377 10.41 -20.00 8.51
N SER A 378 10.14 -20.34 9.77
CA SER A 378 10.78 -19.80 10.99
C SER A 378 10.66 -18.29 11.18
N LEU A 379 10.02 -17.57 10.26
CA LEU A 379 9.93 -16.11 10.26
C LEU A 379 9.16 -15.57 11.48
N LEU A 380 7.97 -16.12 11.75
CA LEU A 380 7.13 -15.66 12.86
C LEU A 380 7.76 -15.89 14.24
N PRO A 381 8.36 -17.06 14.54
CA PRO A 381 9.12 -17.26 15.77
C PRO A 381 10.24 -16.23 15.98
N PHE A 382 11.08 -15.99 14.96
CA PHE A 382 12.15 -15.00 15.07
C PHE A 382 11.62 -13.57 15.22
N TYR A 383 10.58 -13.21 14.47
CA TYR A 383 9.92 -11.91 14.61
C TYR A 383 9.37 -11.69 16.02
N ILE A 384 8.61 -12.65 16.57
CA ILE A 384 8.05 -12.55 17.91
C ILE A 384 9.16 -12.42 18.95
N LEU A 385 10.24 -13.22 18.83
CA LEU A 385 11.39 -13.14 19.72
C LEU A 385 12.04 -11.75 19.69
N VAL A 386 12.36 -11.25 18.50
CA VAL A 386 12.97 -9.92 18.31
C VAL A 386 12.06 -8.82 18.84
N LEU A 387 10.76 -8.91 18.57
CA LEU A 387 9.77 -7.95 19.04
C LEU A 387 9.71 -7.92 20.57
N ILE A 388 9.67 -9.08 21.23
CA ILE A 388 9.68 -9.19 22.69
C ILE A 388 10.94 -8.54 23.27
N ILE A 389 12.12 -8.84 22.73
CA ILE A 389 13.38 -8.28 23.24
C ILE A 389 13.41 -6.76 23.07
N CYS A 390 13.03 -6.25 21.90
CA CYS A 390 13.00 -4.82 21.62
C CYS A 390 11.96 -4.10 22.49
N PHE A 391 10.77 -4.69 22.67
CA PHE A 391 9.71 -4.15 23.51
C PHE A 391 10.10 -4.09 24.99
N LEU A 392 10.69 -5.16 25.53
CA LEU A 392 11.19 -5.17 26.91
C LEU A 392 12.35 -4.19 27.10
N SER A 393 13.25 -4.07 26.12
CA SER A 393 14.34 -3.09 26.15
C SER A 393 13.79 -1.65 26.16
N MET A 394 12.79 -1.36 25.34
CA MET A 394 12.10 -0.06 25.30
C MET A 394 11.43 0.26 26.64
N ILE A 395 10.71 -0.69 27.24
CA ILE A 395 10.09 -0.53 28.57
C ILE A 395 11.14 -0.22 29.64
N GLN A 396 12.28 -0.94 29.64
CA GLN A 396 13.37 -0.69 30.59
C GLN A 396 13.93 0.73 30.49
N VAL A 397 14.04 1.27 29.27
CA VAL A 397 14.52 2.64 29.02
C VAL A 397 13.50 3.67 29.48
N ILE A 398 12.21 3.47 29.21
CA ILE A 398 11.13 4.34 29.70
C ILE A 398 11.13 4.38 31.24
N PHE A 399 11.18 3.23 31.92
CA PHE A 399 11.23 3.18 33.38
C PHE A 399 12.46 3.88 33.98
N ARG A 400 13.64 3.73 33.36
CA ARG A 400 14.86 4.42 33.82
C ARG A 400 14.76 5.93 33.67
N ARG A 401 14.15 6.39 32.57
CA ARG A 401 13.94 7.81 32.29
C ARG A 401 12.91 8.45 33.22
N ILE A 402 11.88 7.70 33.60
CA ILE A 402 10.92 8.13 34.64
C ILE A 402 11.65 8.30 35.97
N ASN A 403 12.52 7.34 36.33
CA ASN A 403 13.29 7.31 37.58
C ASN A 403 14.54 8.23 37.62
N ASP A 404 14.65 9.21 36.71
CA ASP A 404 15.66 10.29 36.70
C ASP A 404 17.13 9.84 36.73
N LYS A 405 17.43 8.63 36.21
CA LYS A 405 18.84 8.24 35.97
C LYS A 405 19.29 8.85 34.64
N SER A 406 20.32 9.71 34.69
CA SER A 406 20.89 10.35 33.51
C SER A 406 21.33 9.31 32.48
N LEU A 407 20.90 9.53 31.23
CA LEU A 407 21.31 8.72 30.10
C LEU A 407 22.73 9.14 29.70
N LYS A 408 23.63 8.18 29.44
CA LYS A 408 24.96 8.48 28.88
C LYS A 408 24.77 8.99 27.44
N GLU A 409 25.49 10.03 27.05
CA GLU A 409 25.41 10.65 25.71
C GLU A 409 25.96 9.73 24.60
N THR A 410 26.78 8.74 24.92
CA THR A 410 27.34 7.79 23.96
C THR A 410 27.09 6.35 24.42
N VAL A 411 26.21 5.64 23.72
CA VAL A 411 25.97 4.21 23.92
C VAL A 411 27.05 3.45 23.16
N THR A 412 27.86 2.68 23.89
CA THR A 412 28.87 1.80 23.27
C THR A 412 28.25 0.44 22.98
N LEU A 413 28.78 -0.30 21.99
CA LEU A 413 28.33 -1.67 21.67
C LEU A 413 28.37 -2.60 22.90
N GLU A 414 29.29 -2.36 23.83
CA GLU A 414 29.41 -3.07 25.10
C GLU A 414 28.24 -2.84 26.06
N ASP A 415 27.52 -1.73 25.94
CA ASP A 415 26.39 -1.40 26.82
C ASP A 415 25.18 -2.29 26.53
N GLY A 416 25.02 -2.79 25.29
CA GLY A 416 23.97 -3.74 24.92
C GLY A 416 22.56 -3.21 25.22
N ARG A 417 22.26 -1.95 24.88
CA ARG A 417 20.98 -1.29 25.18
C ARG A 417 20.29 -0.81 23.91
N ILE A 418 19.75 -1.76 23.17
CA ILE A 418 19.14 -1.47 21.87
C ILE A 418 17.91 -0.56 21.97
N GLY A 419 17.16 -0.63 23.07
CA GLY A 419 16.00 0.21 23.33
C GLY A 419 16.30 1.68 23.64
N GLU A 420 17.57 2.12 23.62
CA GLU A 420 17.94 3.54 23.71
C GLU A 420 17.95 4.23 22.32
N ARG A 421 17.93 3.45 21.23
CA ARG A 421 17.88 3.96 19.83
C ARG A 421 16.45 4.36 19.42
N PRO A 422 16.21 5.62 19.03
CA PRO A 422 14.86 6.10 18.69
C PRO A 422 14.27 5.42 17.46
N GLU A 423 15.10 5.04 16.48
CA GLU A 423 14.65 4.39 15.24
C GLU A 423 13.99 3.04 15.54
N ILE A 424 14.54 2.30 16.51
CA ILE A 424 14.05 0.98 16.89
C ILE A 424 12.73 1.10 17.64
N ILE A 425 12.62 2.12 18.50
CA ILE A 425 11.39 2.36 19.26
C ILE A 425 10.26 2.76 18.32
N TYR A 426 10.54 3.60 17.32
CA TYR A 426 9.60 3.89 16.23
C TYR A 426 9.12 2.59 15.61
N HIS A 427 10.07 1.74 15.22
CA HIS A 427 9.71 0.55 14.49
C HIS A 427 8.91 -0.47 15.32
N VAL A 428 9.19 -0.56 16.62
CA VAL A 428 8.44 -1.39 17.59
C VAL A 428 7.01 -0.88 17.77
N ILE A 429 6.83 0.42 18.00
CA ILE A 429 5.49 1.01 18.15
C ILE A 429 4.67 0.80 16.87
N HIS A 430 5.28 1.10 15.72
CA HIS A 430 4.62 1.02 14.43
C HIS A 430 4.21 -0.42 14.07
N THR A 431 5.05 -1.42 14.32
CA THR A 431 4.69 -2.82 14.05
C THR A 431 3.60 -3.36 14.96
N ILE A 432 3.51 -2.87 16.20
CA ILE A 432 2.46 -3.27 17.14
C ILE A 432 1.11 -2.73 16.64
N LEU A 433 1.05 -1.46 16.25
CA LEU A 433 -0.15 -0.84 15.69
C LEU A 433 -0.55 -1.52 14.37
N LEU A 434 0.38 -1.65 13.43
CA LEU A 434 0.11 -2.26 12.13
C LEU A 434 -0.26 -3.75 12.26
N GLY A 435 0.44 -4.48 13.13
CA GLY A 435 0.16 -5.88 13.43
C GLY A 435 -1.22 -6.05 14.05
N SER A 436 -1.62 -5.21 15.02
CA SER A 436 -2.97 -5.27 15.59
C SER A 436 -4.06 -5.06 14.54
N LEU A 437 -3.82 -4.18 13.56
CA LEU A 437 -4.78 -3.93 12.49
C LEU A 437 -4.80 -5.09 11.48
N ALA A 438 -3.64 -5.68 11.19
CA ALA A 438 -3.53 -6.86 10.34
C ALA A 438 -4.19 -8.11 10.95
N MET A 439 -4.23 -8.22 12.28
CA MET A 439 -5.02 -9.28 12.95
C MET A 439 -6.53 -9.10 12.77
N ILE A 440 -6.98 -7.88 12.51
CA ILE A 440 -8.41 -7.57 12.29
C ILE A 440 -8.76 -7.68 10.80
N ILE A 441 -7.87 -7.24 9.91
CA ILE A 441 -8.10 -7.14 8.45
C ILE A 441 -6.97 -7.85 7.70
N GLU A 442 -7.30 -8.95 7.02
CA GLU A 442 -6.36 -9.81 6.31
C GLU A 442 -5.66 -9.07 5.16
N GLY A 443 -6.35 -8.18 4.45
CA GLY A 443 -5.79 -7.36 3.38
C GLY A 443 -4.60 -6.49 3.83
N LEU A 444 -4.48 -6.19 5.13
CA LEU A 444 -3.35 -5.45 5.66
C LEU A 444 -2.12 -6.32 5.94
N LYS A 445 -2.23 -7.65 5.79
CA LYS A 445 -1.08 -8.55 5.86
C LYS A 445 -0.02 -8.19 4.81
N TYR A 446 -0.42 -7.67 3.65
CA TYR A 446 0.52 -7.27 2.60
C TYR A 446 1.38 -6.06 3.00
N LEU A 447 0.91 -5.24 3.94
CA LEU A 447 1.68 -4.13 4.51
C LEU A 447 2.48 -4.59 5.74
N TRP A 448 1.92 -5.50 6.52
CA TRP A 448 2.55 -6.00 7.75
C TRP A 448 3.66 -7.02 7.51
N THR A 449 3.49 -7.97 6.57
CA THR A 449 4.47 -9.03 6.30
C THR A 449 5.85 -8.51 5.89
N PRO A 450 5.99 -7.51 4.99
CA PRO A 450 7.30 -6.91 4.71
C PRO A 450 7.97 -6.34 5.96
N TYR A 451 7.17 -5.77 6.86
CA TYR A 451 7.63 -5.21 8.12
C TYR A 451 8.11 -6.30 9.10
N VAL A 452 7.38 -7.42 9.17
CA VAL A 452 7.77 -8.62 9.92
C VAL A 452 9.12 -9.15 9.42
N CYS A 453 9.30 -9.26 8.10
CA CYS A 453 10.56 -9.66 7.48
C CYS A 453 11.71 -8.72 7.84
N MET A 454 11.49 -7.41 7.71
CA MET A 454 12.49 -6.39 8.03
C MET A 454 12.94 -6.47 9.49
N LEU A 455 11.99 -6.54 10.44
CA LEU A 455 12.31 -6.61 11.86
C LEU A 455 12.98 -7.93 12.25
N ALA A 456 12.53 -9.06 11.71
CA ALA A 456 13.17 -10.35 11.94
C ALA A 456 14.62 -10.33 11.43
N ALA A 457 14.86 -9.84 10.21
CA ALA A 457 16.20 -9.72 9.64
C ALA A 457 17.10 -8.77 10.46
N PHE A 458 16.58 -7.60 10.83
CA PHE A 458 17.28 -6.66 11.71
C PHE A 458 17.71 -7.32 13.02
N GLY A 459 16.82 -8.08 13.66
CA GLY A 459 17.11 -8.63 14.98
C GLY A 459 18.11 -9.78 14.98
N VAL A 460 18.11 -10.61 13.94
CA VAL A 460 19.09 -11.70 13.81
C VAL A 460 20.47 -11.17 13.40
N CYS A 461 20.52 -10.13 12.55
CA CYS A 461 21.77 -9.56 12.03
C CYS A 461 22.41 -8.49 12.93
N SER A 462 21.73 -7.98 13.97
CA SER A 462 22.26 -6.88 14.78
C SER A 462 23.08 -7.40 15.97
N PRO A 463 24.39 -7.09 16.06
CA PRO A 463 25.24 -7.54 17.16
C PRO A 463 24.83 -6.92 18.51
N GLU A 464 24.18 -5.75 18.49
CA GLU A 464 23.66 -5.09 19.70
C GLU A 464 22.55 -5.87 20.38
N LEU A 465 21.67 -6.52 19.61
CA LEU A 465 20.56 -7.31 20.14
C LEU A 465 21.08 -8.59 20.80
N TRP A 466 22.07 -9.23 20.19
CA TRP A 466 22.81 -10.35 20.80
C TRP A 466 23.48 -9.94 22.11
N MET A 467 24.10 -8.75 22.15
CA MET A 467 24.68 -8.21 23.39
C MET A 467 23.62 -7.93 24.47
N THR A 468 22.45 -7.39 24.11
CA THR A 468 21.33 -7.22 25.05
C THR A 468 20.87 -8.57 25.61
N LEU A 469 20.73 -9.58 24.75
CA LEU A 469 20.37 -10.95 25.14
C LEU A 469 21.41 -11.58 26.07
N PHE A 470 22.70 -11.49 25.75
CA PHE A 470 23.78 -12.05 26.57
C PHE A 470 23.81 -11.46 27.97
N LYS A 471 23.56 -10.15 28.09
CA LYS A 471 23.46 -9.49 29.39
C LYS A 471 22.25 -9.97 30.18
N TRP A 472 21.11 -10.13 29.52
CA TRP A 472 19.90 -10.60 30.19
C TRP A 472 20.05 -12.05 30.67
N LEU A 473 20.69 -12.90 29.86
CA LEU A 473 21.03 -14.29 30.16
C LEU A 473 22.26 -14.46 31.09
N ARG A 474 22.91 -13.35 31.49
CA ARG A 474 24.13 -13.32 32.33
C ARG A 474 25.26 -14.24 31.81
N LEU A 475 25.41 -14.34 30.49
CA LEU A 475 26.47 -15.15 29.87
C LEU A 475 27.85 -14.49 30.11
N ARG A 476 28.69 -15.13 30.91
CA ARG A 476 30.11 -14.74 31.11
C ARG A 476 30.97 -15.43 30.06
N THR A 477 31.23 -14.75 28.95
CA THR A 477 32.19 -15.18 27.92
C THR A 477 33.39 -14.24 27.90
N VAL A 478 34.55 -14.75 27.47
CA VAL A 478 35.83 -13.99 27.52
C VAL A 478 35.80 -12.79 26.58
N HIS A 479 35.10 -12.89 25.44
CA HIS A 479 34.89 -11.78 24.49
C HIS A 479 33.43 -11.76 23.99
N PRO A 480 32.47 -11.18 24.75
CA PRO A 480 31.05 -11.19 24.40
C PRO A 480 30.75 -10.42 23.11
N VAL A 481 31.52 -9.37 22.82
CA VAL A 481 31.40 -8.58 21.58
C VAL A 481 31.79 -9.38 20.35
N LEU A 482 32.90 -10.12 20.42
CA LEU A 482 33.35 -10.98 19.32
C LEU A 482 32.34 -12.10 19.07
N LEU A 483 31.80 -12.70 20.13
CA LEU A 483 30.76 -13.72 20.02
C LEU A 483 29.47 -13.17 19.39
N ALA A 484 29.04 -11.96 19.78
CA ALA A 484 27.87 -11.31 19.20
C ALA A 484 28.07 -11.03 17.70
N LEU A 485 29.27 -10.61 17.30
CA LEU A 485 29.62 -10.34 15.91
C LEU A 485 29.72 -11.62 15.07
N ILE A 486 30.19 -12.72 15.67
CA ILE A 486 30.18 -14.05 15.04
C ILE A 486 28.74 -14.54 14.87
N LEU A 487 27.91 -14.47 15.90
CA LEU A 487 26.50 -14.91 15.81
C LEU A 487 25.68 -14.07 14.84
N SER A 488 25.92 -12.75 14.79
CA SER A 488 25.24 -11.85 13.86
C SER A 488 25.56 -12.13 12.40
N MET A 489 26.62 -12.90 12.11
CA MET A 489 26.96 -13.35 10.76
C MET A 489 26.60 -14.83 10.55
N ALA A 490 26.91 -15.70 11.51
CA ALA A 490 26.67 -17.13 11.42
C ALA A 490 25.18 -17.48 11.37
N VAL A 491 24.36 -16.90 12.26
CA VAL A 491 22.93 -17.24 12.35
C VAL A 491 22.17 -16.85 11.07
N PRO A 492 22.31 -15.63 10.51
CA PRO A 492 21.70 -15.30 9.21
C PRO A 492 22.18 -16.18 8.07
N THR A 493 23.47 -16.54 8.02
CA THR A 493 23.98 -17.41 6.94
C THR A 493 23.41 -18.83 7.00
N ILE A 494 23.26 -19.41 8.20
CA ILE A 494 22.65 -20.73 8.39
C ILE A 494 21.17 -20.69 8.00
N ILE A 495 20.43 -19.67 8.45
CA ILE A 495 19.02 -19.50 8.10
C ILE A 495 18.87 -19.31 6.58
N GLY A 496 19.71 -18.47 5.97
CA GLY A 496 19.69 -18.24 4.52
C GLY A 496 19.95 -19.52 3.71
N LEU A 497 20.94 -20.31 4.11
CA LEU A 497 21.25 -21.60 3.47
C LEU A 497 20.16 -22.65 3.68
N SER A 498 19.55 -22.70 4.88
CA SER A 498 18.42 -23.59 5.18
C SER A 498 17.20 -23.25 4.31
N LEU A 499 16.83 -21.97 4.25
CA LEU A 499 15.71 -21.51 3.43
C LEU A 499 15.96 -21.75 1.93
N TRP A 500 17.18 -21.52 1.46
CA TRP A 500 17.57 -21.80 0.08
C TRP A 500 17.48 -23.31 -0.25
N LYS A 501 17.90 -24.18 0.66
CA LYS A 501 17.92 -25.62 0.40
C LYS A 501 16.53 -26.27 0.51
N GLU A 502 15.74 -25.90 1.50
CA GLU A 502 14.47 -26.58 1.81
C GLU A 502 13.25 -25.85 1.23
N PHE A 503 13.23 -24.52 1.30
CA PHE A 503 12.03 -23.74 0.99
C PHE A 503 12.01 -23.25 -0.46
N PHE A 504 13.17 -22.83 -1.02
CA PHE A 504 13.26 -22.38 -2.41
C PHE A 504 12.81 -23.41 -3.45
N PRO A 505 13.24 -24.69 -3.41
CA PRO A 505 12.77 -25.67 -4.38
C PRO A 505 11.26 -25.90 -4.26
N ARG A 506 10.73 -26.05 -3.04
CA ARG A 506 9.28 -26.21 -2.81
C ARG A 506 8.48 -25.00 -3.31
N LEU A 507 8.95 -23.78 -3.03
CA LEU A 507 8.33 -22.56 -3.54
C LEU A 507 8.38 -22.51 -5.06
N MET A 508 9.50 -22.93 -5.68
CA MET A 508 9.61 -22.97 -7.14
C MET A 508 8.65 -24.01 -7.72
N THR A 509 8.49 -25.17 -7.09
CA THR A 509 7.50 -26.17 -7.51
C THR A 509 6.07 -25.66 -7.32
N GLU A 510 5.72 -25.03 -6.19
CA GLU A 510 4.40 -24.41 -5.97
C GLU A 510 4.14 -23.25 -6.96
N LEU A 511 5.17 -22.48 -7.33
CA LEU A 511 5.08 -21.43 -8.36
C LEU A 511 4.98 -22.00 -9.78
N MET A 512 5.57 -23.17 -10.04
CA MET A 512 5.44 -23.90 -11.30
C MET A 512 4.11 -24.66 -11.40
N GLU A 513 3.56 -25.10 -10.28
CA GLU A 513 2.26 -25.78 -10.16
C GLU A 513 1.09 -24.82 -9.94
N LEU A 514 1.36 -23.54 -9.66
CA LEU A 514 0.35 -22.49 -9.60
C LEU A 514 -0.35 -22.46 -10.95
N GLN A 515 -1.51 -23.12 -10.95
CA GLN A 515 -2.23 -23.51 -12.14
C GLN A 515 -2.42 -22.28 -13.01
N GLU A 516 -1.99 -22.39 -14.26
CA GLU A 516 -2.37 -21.48 -15.33
C GLU A 516 -3.84 -21.13 -15.16
N PHE A 517 -4.15 -19.85 -14.90
CA PHE A 517 -5.53 -19.41 -14.87
C PHE A 517 -6.07 -19.49 -16.30
N TYR A 518 -6.56 -20.66 -16.68
CA TYR A 518 -7.19 -20.94 -17.96
C TYR A 518 -8.59 -21.44 -17.64
N ASP A 519 -9.55 -20.54 -17.74
CA ASP A 519 -10.96 -20.86 -17.61
C ASP A 519 -11.58 -20.97 -19.02
N PRO A 520 -11.63 -22.18 -19.61
CA PRO A 520 -12.16 -22.37 -20.95
C PRO A 520 -13.63 -21.96 -21.06
N ASP A 521 -14.41 -22.09 -19.97
CA ASP A 521 -15.83 -21.75 -19.97
C ASP A 521 -16.04 -20.23 -20.13
N THR A 522 -15.18 -19.41 -19.51
CA THR A 522 -15.22 -17.95 -19.71
C THR A 522 -14.80 -17.57 -21.13
N VAL A 523 -13.75 -18.18 -21.68
CA VAL A 523 -13.29 -17.92 -23.05
C VAL A 523 -14.39 -18.26 -24.06
N GLU A 524 -15.07 -19.39 -23.88
CA GLU A 524 -16.16 -19.83 -24.74
C GLU A 524 -17.35 -18.86 -24.67
N LEU A 525 -17.73 -18.42 -23.46
CA LEU A 525 -18.79 -17.43 -23.26
C LEU A 525 -18.46 -16.11 -23.97
N MET A 526 -17.25 -15.57 -23.80
CA MET A 526 -16.85 -14.30 -24.44
C MET A 526 -16.85 -14.43 -25.97
N THR A 527 -16.41 -15.58 -26.48
CA THR A 527 -16.43 -15.88 -27.92
C THR A 527 -17.84 -15.96 -28.46
N TRP A 528 -18.76 -16.58 -27.71
CA TRP A 528 -20.19 -16.63 -28.06
C TRP A 528 -20.81 -15.23 -28.10
N ILE A 529 -20.57 -14.39 -27.08
CA ILE A 529 -21.09 -13.01 -27.03
C ILE A 529 -20.62 -12.23 -28.26
N LYS A 530 -19.32 -12.27 -28.59
CA LYS A 530 -18.78 -11.57 -29.77
C LYS A 530 -19.41 -12.00 -31.09
N ARG A 531 -19.78 -13.28 -31.21
CA ARG A 531 -20.29 -13.85 -32.48
C ARG A 531 -21.80 -13.73 -32.64
N GLN A 532 -22.57 -13.86 -31.56
CA GLN A 532 -24.02 -14.03 -31.62
C GLN A 532 -24.82 -12.89 -30.98
N ALA A 533 -24.22 -12.07 -30.12
CA ALA A 533 -24.96 -11.02 -29.42
C ALA A 533 -25.19 -9.78 -30.32
N PRO A 534 -26.40 -9.20 -30.33
CA PRO A 534 -26.67 -7.93 -31.00
C PRO A 534 -25.81 -6.78 -30.43
N VAL A 535 -25.40 -5.83 -31.26
CA VAL A 535 -24.53 -4.70 -30.86
C VAL A 535 -25.16 -3.81 -29.77
N ALA A 536 -26.48 -3.68 -29.76
CA ALA A 536 -27.22 -2.90 -28.76
C ALA A 536 -27.61 -3.69 -27.50
N ALA A 537 -27.13 -4.93 -27.35
CA ALA A 537 -27.47 -5.77 -26.21
C ALA A 537 -26.86 -5.25 -24.91
N VAL A 538 -27.64 -5.32 -23.84
CA VAL A 538 -27.20 -5.02 -22.48
C VAL A 538 -27.16 -6.31 -21.67
N PHE A 539 -26.01 -6.61 -21.08
CA PHE A 539 -25.81 -7.80 -20.25
C PHE A 539 -26.00 -7.51 -18.76
N ALA A 540 -26.65 -8.43 -18.06
CA ALA A 540 -26.80 -8.44 -16.61
C ALA A 540 -26.26 -9.73 -16.01
N GLY A 541 -25.59 -9.64 -14.86
CA GLY A 541 -24.99 -10.77 -14.13
C GLY A 541 -24.15 -10.26 -12.97
N SER A 542 -23.24 -11.09 -12.43
CA SER A 542 -22.38 -10.64 -11.33
C SER A 542 -21.52 -9.43 -11.76
N PRO A 543 -21.30 -8.46 -10.86
CA PRO A 543 -20.43 -7.32 -11.14
C PRO A 543 -19.03 -7.72 -11.62
N GLN A 544 -18.45 -8.81 -11.08
CA GLN A 544 -17.14 -9.30 -11.51
C GLN A 544 -17.15 -9.73 -12.98
N LEU A 545 -18.12 -10.56 -13.39
CA LEU A 545 -18.26 -11.02 -14.76
C LEU A 545 -18.58 -9.86 -15.73
N MET A 546 -19.38 -8.88 -15.30
CA MET A 546 -19.69 -7.71 -16.12
C MET A 546 -18.45 -6.88 -16.45
N GLY A 547 -17.49 -6.76 -15.53
CA GLY A 547 -16.20 -6.12 -15.81
C GLY A 547 -15.44 -6.81 -16.94
N VAL A 548 -15.42 -8.15 -16.94
CA VAL A 548 -14.77 -8.96 -17.99
C VAL A 548 -15.51 -8.85 -19.33
N ILE A 549 -16.84 -8.89 -19.34
CA ILE A 549 -17.64 -8.72 -20.57
C ILE A 549 -17.37 -7.33 -21.16
N LYS A 550 -17.37 -6.29 -20.34
CA LYS A 550 -17.11 -4.92 -20.80
C LYS A 550 -15.72 -4.82 -21.43
N LEU A 551 -14.69 -5.39 -20.80
CA LEU A 551 -13.33 -5.38 -21.34
C LEU A 551 -13.21 -6.17 -22.66
N CYS A 552 -13.65 -7.43 -22.64
CA CYS A 552 -13.39 -8.37 -23.72
C CYS A 552 -14.25 -8.08 -24.95
N THR A 553 -15.51 -7.71 -24.73
CA THR A 553 -16.49 -7.52 -25.81
C THR A 553 -16.69 -6.04 -26.11
N GLY A 554 -16.74 -5.16 -25.09
CA GLY A 554 -17.10 -3.75 -25.24
C GLY A 554 -18.59 -3.44 -25.04
N TRP A 555 -19.43 -4.46 -24.84
CA TRP A 555 -20.88 -4.33 -24.71
C TRP A 555 -21.27 -3.56 -23.44
N MET A 556 -22.48 -2.98 -23.47
CA MET A 556 -23.05 -2.30 -22.29
C MET A 556 -23.41 -3.32 -21.22
N VAL A 557 -23.14 -2.97 -19.97
CA VAL A 557 -23.44 -3.81 -18.80
C VAL A 557 -24.36 -3.10 -17.82
N THR A 558 -25.09 -3.87 -17.02
CA THR A 558 -25.95 -3.30 -15.97
C THR A 558 -25.20 -2.96 -14.70
N SER A 559 -24.17 -3.70 -14.34
CA SER A 559 -23.46 -3.59 -13.06
C SER A 559 -21.96 -3.48 -13.28
N LEU A 560 -21.26 -2.87 -12.33
CA LEU A 560 -19.79 -2.79 -12.29
C LEU A 560 -19.32 -3.09 -10.86
N PRO A 561 -18.14 -3.67 -10.67
CA PRO A 561 -17.55 -3.98 -9.37
C PRO A 561 -17.02 -2.72 -8.64
N LEU A 562 -17.74 -1.60 -8.71
CA LEU A 562 -17.34 -0.35 -8.07
C LEU A 562 -18.06 -0.21 -6.72
N TYR A 563 -17.30 -0.12 -5.65
CA TYR A 563 -17.82 -0.10 -4.28
C TYR A 563 -17.93 1.31 -3.65
N ASN A 564 -17.52 2.34 -4.38
CA ASN A 564 -17.49 3.72 -3.85
C ASN A 564 -18.80 4.50 -4.07
N ASP A 565 -19.68 4.04 -4.97
CA ASP A 565 -20.93 4.72 -5.34
C ASP A 565 -22.15 3.94 -4.79
N ASP A 566 -22.91 4.58 -3.90
CA ASP A 566 -24.10 4.02 -3.25
C ASP A 566 -25.16 3.51 -4.25
N ASP A 567 -25.35 4.23 -5.36
CA ASP A 567 -26.34 3.86 -6.37
C ASP A 567 -25.86 2.64 -7.16
N LEU A 568 -24.55 2.51 -7.39
CA LEU A 568 -23.97 1.32 -8.01
C LEU A 568 -23.98 0.11 -7.07
N LEU A 569 -23.70 0.29 -5.79
CA LEU A 569 -23.84 -0.75 -4.77
C LEU A 569 -25.27 -1.28 -4.70
N LYS A 570 -26.25 -0.39 -4.62
CA LYS A 570 -27.67 -0.76 -4.62
C LYS A 570 -28.09 -1.44 -5.92
N ARG A 571 -27.56 -0.98 -7.06
CA ARG A 571 -27.78 -1.63 -8.35
C ARG A 571 -27.18 -3.04 -8.38
N ASN A 572 -25.98 -3.23 -7.85
CA ASN A 572 -25.34 -4.54 -7.74
C ASN A 572 -26.17 -5.47 -6.85
N GLU A 573 -26.64 -5.00 -5.69
CA GLU A 573 -27.56 -5.76 -4.83
C GLU A 573 -28.84 -6.16 -5.56
N ASN A 574 -29.45 -5.24 -6.31
CA ASN A 574 -30.64 -5.53 -7.11
C ASN A 574 -30.37 -6.60 -8.18
N ILE A 575 -29.23 -6.56 -8.87
CA ILE A 575 -28.87 -7.57 -9.86
C ILE A 575 -28.55 -8.92 -9.17
N TYR A 576 -27.91 -8.92 -8.00
CA TYR A 576 -27.67 -10.14 -7.23
C TYR A 576 -28.97 -10.85 -6.79
N GLN A 577 -30.12 -10.17 -6.78
CA GLN A 577 -31.41 -10.79 -6.47
C GLN A 577 -31.76 -11.99 -7.38
N ILE A 578 -31.09 -12.15 -8.54
CA ILE A 578 -31.21 -13.36 -9.37
C ILE A 578 -30.83 -14.66 -8.62
N TYR A 579 -30.06 -14.56 -7.53
CA TYR A 579 -29.70 -15.70 -6.67
C TYR A 579 -30.62 -15.84 -5.44
N SER A 580 -31.62 -14.97 -5.29
CA SER A 580 -32.57 -14.97 -4.18
C SER A 580 -33.80 -15.86 -4.42
N LYS A 581 -34.61 -16.07 -3.37
CA LYS A 581 -35.92 -16.76 -3.42
C LYS A 581 -37.06 -15.82 -3.78
N ARG A 582 -37.02 -15.24 -4.98
CA ARG A 582 -38.03 -14.29 -5.50
C ARG A 582 -38.73 -14.84 -6.74
N SER A 583 -39.90 -14.27 -7.05
CA SER A 583 -40.69 -14.67 -8.21
C SER A 583 -39.99 -14.29 -9.52
N ALA A 584 -40.29 -15.01 -10.60
CA ALA A 584 -39.77 -14.69 -11.94
C ALA A 584 -40.17 -13.27 -12.39
N GLU A 585 -41.38 -12.83 -12.03
CA GLU A 585 -41.90 -11.50 -12.36
C GLU A 585 -41.12 -10.38 -11.67
N ASP A 586 -40.79 -10.54 -10.39
CA ASP A 586 -40.01 -9.54 -9.65
C ASP A 586 -38.61 -9.39 -10.22
N ILE A 587 -37.95 -10.51 -10.54
CA ILE A 587 -36.63 -10.51 -11.18
C ILE A 587 -36.70 -9.88 -12.57
N TYR A 588 -37.72 -10.22 -13.35
CA TYR A 588 -37.96 -9.61 -14.65
C TYR A 588 -38.14 -8.08 -14.55
N LYS A 589 -38.92 -7.59 -13.59
CA LYS A 589 -39.10 -6.14 -13.33
C LYS A 589 -37.78 -5.46 -12.98
N ILE A 590 -36.95 -6.08 -12.13
CA ILE A 590 -35.63 -5.55 -11.77
C ILE A 590 -34.74 -5.43 -13.02
N LEU A 591 -34.62 -6.50 -13.80
CA LEU A 591 -33.73 -6.53 -14.97
C LEU A 591 -34.20 -5.58 -16.08
N THR A 592 -35.51 -5.50 -16.32
CA THR A 592 -36.09 -4.57 -17.31
C THR A 592 -35.99 -3.11 -16.86
N SER A 593 -36.05 -2.81 -15.56
CA SER A 593 -35.80 -1.45 -15.05
C SER A 593 -34.42 -0.91 -15.42
N TYR A 594 -33.44 -1.80 -15.61
CA TYR A 594 -32.09 -1.49 -16.05
C TYR A 594 -31.86 -1.69 -17.57
N LYS A 595 -32.93 -1.93 -18.33
CA LYS A 595 -32.90 -2.25 -19.77
C LYS A 595 -31.98 -3.42 -20.14
N ALA A 596 -31.86 -4.42 -19.27
CA ALA A 596 -31.12 -5.64 -19.58
C ALA A 596 -31.79 -6.40 -20.74
N SER A 597 -30.99 -6.89 -21.68
CA SER A 597 -31.42 -7.72 -22.80
C SER A 597 -31.08 -9.19 -22.59
N TYR A 598 -29.95 -9.45 -21.93
CA TYR A 598 -29.47 -10.78 -21.59
C TYR A 598 -29.12 -10.87 -20.11
N LEU A 599 -29.45 -12.00 -19.50
CA LEU A 599 -29.12 -12.37 -18.14
C LEU A 599 -28.13 -13.53 -18.18
N ILE A 600 -27.03 -13.42 -17.42
CA ILE A 600 -26.06 -14.49 -17.24
C ILE A 600 -26.12 -14.95 -15.78
N VAL A 601 -26.39 -16.25 -15.60
CA VAL A 601 -26.44 -16.91 -14.31
C VAL A 601 -25.22 -17.81 -14.17
N GLU A 602 -24.48 -17.62 -13.09
CA GLU A 602 -23.26 -18.39 -12.79
C GLU A 602 -23.59 -19.59 -11.92
N ASP A 603 -23.13 -20.77 -12.34
CA ASP A 603 -23.35 -22.00 -11.59
C ASP A 603 -22.62 -21.99 -10.25
N ALA A 604 -21.39 -21.47 -10.23
CA ALA A 604 -20.54 -21.36 -9.04
C ALA A 604 -21.23 -20.58 -7.90
N ILE A 605 -21.94 -19.49 -8.22
CA ILE A 605 -22.67 -18.68 -7.23
C ILE A 605 -24.00 -19.35 -6.87
N CYS A 606 -24.73 -19.86 -7.86
CA CYS A 606 -26.05 -20.48 -7.63
C CYS A 606 -25.94 -21.74 -6.74
N ASN A 607 -24.94 -22.57 -6.99
CA ASN A 607 -24.70 -23.84 -6.29
C ASN A 607 -23.66 -23.73 -5.17
N GLU A 608 -23.25 -22.51 -4.79
CA GLU A 608 -22.15 -22.30 -3.84
C GLU A 608 -22.33 -23.12 -2.55
N VAL A 609 -21.47 -24.12 -2.35
CA VAL A 609 -21.41 -24.95 -1.14
C VAL A 609 -20.26 -24.47 -0.26
N GLY A 610 -20.17 -23.15 -0.05
CA GLY A 610 -19.11 -22.55 0.77
C GLY A 610 -19.08 -23.14 2.19
N THR A 611 -17.88 -23.21 2.77
CA THR A 611 -17.61 -23.75 4.11
C THR A 611 -18.09 -22.83 5.24
N MET A 612 -18.20 -21.51 5.00
CA MET A 612 -18.73 -20.53 5.97
C MET A 612 -20.22 -20.24 5.73
N ARG A 613 -21.08 -20.78 6.60
CA ARG A 613 -22.52 -20.43 6.62
C ARG A 613 -22.67 -18.93 6.96
N GLY A 614 -23.53 -18.22 6.23
CA GLY A 614 -23.80 -16.79 6.47
C GLY A 614 -23.00 -15.82 5.59
N CYS A 615 -21.99 -16.29 4.86
CA CYS A 615 -21.19 -15.46 3.94
C CYS A 615 -21.40 -15.74 2.44
N ARG A 616 -22.24 -16.72 2.13
CA ARG A 616 -22.61 -17.04 0.74
C ARG A 616 -23.54 -15.96 0.21
N VAL A 617 -23.42 -15.59 -1.07
CA VAL A 617 -24.29 -14.57 -1.71
C VAL A 617 -25.77 -14.86 -1.41
N LYS A 618 -26.17 -16.13 -1.56
CA LYS A 618 -27.54 -16.60 -1.34
C LYS A 618 -28.03 -16.46 0.10
N ASP A 619 -27.16 -16.66 1.09
CA ASP A 619 -27.52 -16.54 2.51
C ASP A 619 -27.73 -15.07 2.85
N LEU A 620 -26.82 -14.22 2.38
CA LEU A 620 -26.87 -12.78 2.58
C LEU A 620 -28.11 -12.15 1.93
N LEU A 621 -28.47 -12.60 0.72
CA LEU A 621 -29.71 -12.20 0.05
C LEU A 621 -30.94 -12.70 0.78
N ASP A 622 -30.90 -13.92 1.32
CA ASP A 622 -32.01 -14.45 2.11
C ASP A 622 -32.19 -13.56 3.36
N ILE A 623 -31.14 -13.23 4.12
CA ILE A 623 -31.19 -12.32 5.28
C ILE A 623 -31.76 -10.95 4.89
N ALA A 624 -31.24 -10.35 3.82
CA ALA A 624 -31.64 -9.01 3.38
C ALA A 624 -33.10 -8.95 2.92
N ASN A 625 -33.62 -10.04 2.34
CA ASN A 625 -35.03 -10.17 1.97
C ASN A 625 -35.93 -10.66 3.13
N GLY A 626 -35.38 -10.94 4.31
CA GLY A 626 -36.13 -11.51 5.43
C GLY A 626 -36.50 -12.98 5.24
N HIS A 627 -35.85 -13.68 4.32
CA HIS A 627 -35.94 -15.11 4.12
C HIS A 627 -34.91 -15.85 5.00
N VAL A 628 -35.24 -17.08 5.40
CA VAL A 628 -34.56 -17.89 6.45
C VAL A 628 -33.02 -17.85 6.46
N VAL A 629 -32.44 -17.55 7.62
CA VAL A 629 -31.14 -18.06 8.10
C VAL A 629 -31.35 -18.63 9.50
N CYS A 630 -30.96 -19.88 9.73
CA CYS A 630 -31.09 -20.54 11.02
C CYS A 630 -30.19 -19.87 12.06
N GLU A 631 -30.75 -19.03 12.93
CA GLU A 631 -30.36 -18.90 14.33
C GLU A 631 -31.62 -18.71 15.19
N GLU A 632 -31.64 -19.35 16.35
CA GLU A 632 -32.80 -19.52 17.22
C GLU A 632 -33.37 -18.17 17.71
N GLY A 633 -34.65 -17.90 17.45
CA GLY A 633 -35.42 -16.92 18.23
C GLY A 633 -36.32 -15.93 17.48
N ASP A 634 -36.10 -15.67 16.18
CA ASP A 634 -36.89 -14.67 15.44
C ASP A 634 -38.05 -15.28 14.63
N LYS A 635 -39.20 -14.61 14.58
CA LYS A 635 -40.42 -15.07 13.87
C LYS A 635 -40.19 -15.11 12.35
N LEU A 636 -40.19 -16.33 11.78
CA LEU A 636 -39.89 -16.64 10.36
C LEU A 636 -41.05 -16.37 9.38
N THR A 637 -40.72 -15.92 8.16
CA THR A 637 -41.57 -16.08 6.96
C THR A 637 -40.91 -17.06 5.98
N TYR A 638 -41.63 -18.12 5.61
CA TYR A 638 -41.20 -19.02 4.53
C TYR A 638 -41.41 -18.32 3.18
N SER A 639 -40.40 -18.31 2.31
CA SER A 639 -40.59 -17.83 0.93
C SER A 639 -41.49 -18.81 0.18
N LYS A 640 -42.45 -18.27 -0.58
CA LYS A 640 -43.36 -19.03 -1.44
C LYS A 640 -42.67 -19.55 -2.72
N HIS A 641 -41.49 -19.04 -3.04
CA HIS A 641 -40.78 -19.33 -4.28
C HIS A 641 -39.47 -20.06 -4.01
N GLY A 642 -39.09 -20.96 -4.94
CA GLY A 642 -37.74 -21.52 -5.00
C GLY A 642 -36.69 -20.45 -5.34
N ARG A 643 -35.42 -20.83 -5.34
CA ARG A 643 -34.33 -19.92 -5.76
C ARG A 643 -34.40 -19.71 -7.26
N PHE A 644 -34.45 -18.46 -7.71
CA PHE A 644 -34.61 -18.14 -9.12
C PHE A 644 -33.56 -18.84 -10.02
N CYS A 645 -32.29 -18.82 -9.62
CA CYS A 645 -31.20 -19.42 -10.39
C CYS A 645 -31.31 -20.94 -10.60
N HIS A 646 -32.05 -21.65 -9.73
CA HIS A 646 -32.39 -23.07 -9.89
C HIS A 646 -33.66 -23.24 -10.74
N GLU A 647 -34.71 -22.49 -10.42
CA GLU A 647 -36.02 -22.62 -11.06
C GLU A 647 -35.98 -22.25 -12.56
N VAL A 648 -35.21 -21.23 -12.93
CA VAL A 648 -35.06 -20.79 -14.32
C VAL A 648 -34.39 -21.85 -15.22
N LYS A 649 -33.69 -22.83 -14.64
CA LYS A 649 -33.10 -23.96 -15.38
C LYS A 649 -34.11 -25.03 -15.76
N ILE A 650 -35.20 -25.15 -14.99
CA ILE A 650 -36.23 -26.20 -15.14
C ILE A 650 -37.17 -25.89 -16.31
N ASN A 651 -37.14 -24.66 -16.86
CA ASN A 651 -37.81 -24.24 -18.09
C ASN A 651 -39.34 -24.51 -18.09
N TYR A 652 -40.02 -24.07 -17.04
CA TYR A 652 -41.47 -24.19 -16.86
C TYR A 652 -42.14 -22.81 -16.65
N SER A 653 -43.47 -22.74 -16.78
CA SER A 653 -44.23 -21.50 -16.59
C SER A 653 -44.21 -21.04 -15.11
N PRO A 654 -43.98 -19.75 -14.79
CA PRO A 654 -43.96 -18.60 -15.69
C PRO A 654 -42.57 -18.19 -16.22
N TYR A 655 -41.49 -18.92 -15.89
CA TYR A 655 -40.12 -18.53 -16.22
C TYR A 655 -39.86 -18.43 -17.73
N VAL A 656 -40.41 -19.37 -18.52
CA VAL A 656 -40.24 -19.40 -19.99
C VAL A 656 -40.86 -18.18 -20.68
N ASN A 657 -41.91 -17.61 -20.07
CA ASN A 657 -42.58 -16.42 -20.62
C ASN A 657 -41.66 -15.20 -20.54
N TYR A 658 -40.84 -15.11 -19.48
CA TYR A 658 -39.94 -13.98 -19.22
C TYR A 658 -38.53 -14.21 -19.76
N PHE A 659 -38.03 -15.45 -19.75
CA PHE A 659 -36.64 -15.79 -20.03
C PHE A 659 -36.54 -16.97 -20.99
N THR A 660 -35.71 -16.81 -22.02
CA THR A 660 -35.42 -17.89 -22.99
C THR A 660 -33.94 -18.20 -22.98
N ARG A 661 -33.57 -19.44 -22.64
CA ARG A 661 -32.16 -19.85 -22.62
C ARG A 661 -31.60 -19.87 -24.05
N VAL A 662 -30.48 -19.18 -24.27
CA VAL A 662 -29.83 -19.04 -25.59
C VAL A 662 -28.43 -19.63 -25.66
N TYR A 663 -27.75 -19.75 -24.51
CA TYR A 663 -26.43 -20.36 -24.42
C TYR A 663 -26.25 -20.96 -23.02
N TRP A 664 -25.48 -22.04 -22.95
CA TRP A 664 -25.10 -22.67 -21.69
C TRP A 664 -23.78 -23.42 -21.88
N ASN A 665 -22.93 -23.36 -20.87
CA ASN A 665 -21.79 -24.25 -20.70
C ASN A 665 -21.78 -24.77 -19.26
N ARG A 666 -20.67 -25.34 -18.80
CA ARG A 666 -20.58 -25.91 -17.45
C ARG A 666 -20.73 -24.86 -16.35
N SER A 667 -20.24 -23.65 -16.59
CA SER A 667 -20.15 -22.58 -15.57
C SER A 667 -21.20 -21.47 -15.72
N TYR A 668 -21.71 -21.24 -16.92
CA TYR A 668 -22.56 -20.10 -17.27
C TYR A 668 -23.83 -20.53 -18.02
N PHE A 669 -24.95 -19.92 -17.65
CA PHE A 669 -26.23 -20.05 -18.34
C PHE A 669 -26.71 -18.66 -18.78
N VAL A 670 -26.92 -18.48 -20.08
CA VAL A 670 -27.32 -17.19 -20.66
C VAL A 670 -28.78 -17.27 -21.11
N TYR A 671 -29.56 -16.31 -20.65
CA TYR A 671 -30.98 -16.16 -20.93
C TYR A 671 -31.24 -14.84 -21.63
N LYS A 672 -31.95 -14.88 -22.75
CA LYS A 672 -32.55 -13.69 -23.38
C LYS A 672 -33.78 -13.28 -22.59
N ILE A 673 -33.89 -12.00 -22.29
CA ILE A 673 -35.05 -11.42 -21.60
C ILE A 673 -36.10 -11.07 -22.65
N ASN A 674 -37.29 -11.65 -22.52
CA ASN A 674 -38.36 -11.48 -23.51
C ASN A 674 -38.99 -10.11 -23.38
N THR A 675 -39.05 -9.35 -24.48
CA THR A 675 -39.68 -8.03 -24.52
C THR A 675 -41.20 -8.11 -24.62
N VAL A 676 -41.73 -9.24 -25.10
CA VAL A 676 -43.16 -9.52 -25.20
C VAL A 676 -43.45 -10.75 -24.34
N ILE A 677 -44.26 -10.57 -23.31
CA ILE A 677 -44.67 -11.67 -22.41
C ILE A 677 -45.87 -12.35 -23.05
N SER A 678 -45.66 -13.52 -23.64
CA SER A 678 -46.77 -14.37 -24.07
C SER A 678 -47.23 -15.22 -22.88
N PHE A 679 -48.37 -14.87 -22.28
CA PHE A 679 -49.05 -15.80 -21.38
C PHE A 679 -49.72 -16.87 -22.25
N GLN A 680 -49.09 -18.04 -22.40
CA GLN A 680 -49.82 -19.22 -22.85
C GLN A 680 -50.75 -19.61 -21.71
N SER A 681 -52.05 -19.40 -21.91
CA SER A 681 -53.14 -19.78 -21.01
C SER A 681 -53.30 -21.28 -20.91
#